data_AF-A0A074YDR5-F1
#
_entry.id   AF-A0A074YDR5-F1
#
_cell.length_a   1.000
_cell.length_b   1.000
_cell.length_c   1.000
_cell.angle_alpha   90.00
_cell.angle_beta   90.00
_cell.angle_gamma   90.00
#
_symmetry.space_group_name_H-M   'P 1'
#
loop_
_entity.id
_entity.type
_entity.pdbx_description
1 polymer ?
#
loop_
_entity_poly.entity_id
_entity_poly.type
_entity_poly.pdbx_seq_one_letter_code
_entity_poly.pdbx_strand_id
1 'polypeptide(L)'
;MAPQATSISLLRAASFRISNASKADLPQIAALTAQSLLSCKDIFTQPDLANQKDSDTAIALHRFNTQITSLLADRYVEGRWAAVVLIKAAIEAGGWETLKKSIGWVRGLLIMLKKPDPPLLRCLTIVTLTRIFMLTWEFPTLIREITTPSLPTFVSTCLNNLSSRQPIPQEIKATLECFSQLLPRHPTIFRQHQDAVAKLLTVVFDNRASGDHIVDLASRISVLLHQCEPKNGASDKWESSLVATLHNAHATADRTFMSIDEDWQSVTGTNFVNKNVLSDLYSKAQDATTPADGPVAQFITPGHQGLMNHLRLLAAYFASATSASVVGSIGAVSDLLTRLMSNTISTSSTKSTIRFKRDAAREERDALTEILPQLHVACIEVLSVILDRYGNAITPALQSFLDQVMWIFHASSANVEVRTATYVVGKKILDISGQSLNKETIAALKKYIIACCEDLLPTIEEKDPQNSNGNKQQSTMNADTFLKQASTKPSAKTELAGLKSAAWDLLPTLVGQLPAEHCPISLRATMDRTAVLIRHKDAVMASTFNHTSTAKAARKGNSLLPLLAREYPTDPAVEVLLRPRMPILQTGRKATNAEAEADDMDEDEESASDEEEEQVEAEEIAGETSRPAVSSAVASESKDAPKAQESVNWALNEYVQEQLTADEASGGATKGSDGEAIELVVGGDSNEAQRFKRQREEDEPKAADKRQKSIEPQAVADDSDDDEFVVPEIVMGDSDDEEE
;
A
#
# COMPACT_ATOMS: atom_id res chain seq x y z
N MET A 1 -16.81 -49.90 -1.96
CA MET A 1 -15.92 -50.78 -2.77
C MET A 1 -15.68 -50.23 -4.17
N ALA A 2 -16.71 -50.11 -5.04
CA ALA A 2 -16.53 -49.61 -6.42
C ALA A 2 -15.61 -48.37 -6.61
N PRO A 3 -15.77 -47.23 -5.88
CA PRO A 3 -14.95 -46.04 -6.13
C PRO A 3 -13.45 -46.24 -5.88
N GLN A 4 -13.07 -46.97 -4.82
CA GLN A 4 -11.67 -47.24 -4.50
C GLN A 4 -10.95 -48.03 -5.61
N ALA A 5 -11.64 -48.97 -6.27
CA ALA A 5 -11.08 -49.69 -7.41
C ALA A 5 -10.74 -48.73 -8.57
N THR A 6 -11.60 -47.74 -8.81
CA THR A 6 -11.35 -46.67 -9.79
C THR A 6 -10.13 -45.84 -9.38
N SER A 7 -10.06 -45.35 -8.13
CA SER A 7 -8.92 -44.59 -7.61
C SER A 7 -7.59 -45.35 -7.70
N ILE A 8 -7.58 -46.65 -7.40
CA ILE A 8 -6.39 -47.50 -7.50
C ILE A 8 -5.93 -47.60 -8.96
N SER A 9 -6.86 -47.77 -9.89
CA SER A 9 -6.55 -47.83 -11.33
C SER A 9 -6.00 -46.49 -11.85
N LEU A 10 -6.54 -45.36 -11.39
CA LEU A 10 -6.06 -44.01 -11.72
C LEU A 10 -4.65 -43.75 -11.17
N LEU A 11 -4.39 -44.10 -9.91
CA LEU A 11 -3.06 -43.96 -9.30
C LEU A 11 -2.01 -44.84 -10.00
N ARG A 12 -2.37 -46.07 -10.39
CA ARG A 12 -1.52 -46.96 -11.20
C ARG A 12 -1.25 -46.38 -12.59
N ALA A 13 -2.27 -45.82 -13.25
CA ALA A 13 -2.12 -45.15 -14.54
C ALA A 13 -1.26 -43.89 -14.46
N ALA A 14 -1.38 -43.10 -13.39
CA ALA A 14 -0.51 -41.96 -13.08
C ALA A 14 0.95 -42.40 -12.93
N SER A 15 1.22 -43.38 -12.05
CA SER A 15 2.56 -43.98 -11.88
C SER A 15 3.16 -44.52 -13.19
N PHE A 16 2.34 -45.14 -14.05
CA PHE A 16 2.78 -45.67 -15.34
C PHE A 16 3.11 -44.56 -16.36
N ARG A 17 2.26 -43.53 -16.46
CA ARG A 17 2.48 -42.35 -17.31
C ARG A 17 3.76 -41.61 -16.92
N ILE A 18 3.99 -41.42 -15.62
CA ILE A 18 5.21 -40.79 -15.10
C ILE A 18 6.46 -41.61 -15.47
N SER A 19 6.45 -42.95 -15.33
CA SER A 19 7.62 -43.78 -15.65
C SER A 19 7.94 -43.90 -17.15
N ASN A 20 6.96 -43.68 -18.02
CA ASN A 20 7.10 -43.85 -19.47
C ASN A 20 7.10 -42.51 -20.24
N ALA A 21 7.00 -41.38 -19.54
CA ALA A 21 7.15 -40.06 -20.12
C ALA A 21 8.56 -39.85 -20.70
N SER A 22 8.69 -39.17 -21.84
CA SER A 22 9.98 -38.58 -22.18
C SER A 22 10.29 -37.43 -21.23
N LYS A 23 11.56 -37.04 -21.13
CA LYS A 23 11.98 -35.95 -20.25
C LYS A 23 11.39 -34.59 -20.65
N ALA A 24 11.07 -34.40 -21.94
CA ALA A 24 10.39 -33.20 -22.42
C ALA A 24 8.89 -33.20 -22.06
N ASP A 25 8.24 -34.37 -22.00
CA ASP A 25 6.80 -34.49 -21.74
C ASP A 25 6.46 -34.50 -20.24
N LEU A 26 7.45 -34.80 -19.38
CA LEU A 26 7.30 -34.89 -17.92
C LEU A 26 6.55 -33.70 -17.29
N PRO A 27 6.81 -32.43 -17.65
CA PRO A 27 6.07 -31.29 -17.10
C PRO A 27 4.57 -31.31 -17.45
N GLN A 28 4.23 -31.59 -18.71
CA GLN A 28 2.83 -31.66 -19.17
C GLN A 28 2.11 -32.86 -18.52
N ILE A 29 2.78 -34.01 -18.46
CA ILE A 29 2.25 -35.23 -17.83
C ILE A 29 2.08 -35.04 -16.32
N ALA A 30 2.99 -34.33 -15.64
CA ALA A 30 2.87 -34.01 -14.21
C ALA A 30 1.69 -33.06 -13.93
N ALA A 31 1.49 -32.03 -14.76
CA ALA A 31 0.36 -31.11 -14.62
C ALA A 31 -1.00 -31.81 -14.79
N LEU A 32 -1.13 -32.67 -15.81
CA LEU A 32 -2.32 -33.52 -16.01
C LEU A 32 -2.50 -34.54 -14.88
N THR A 33 -1.40 -35.12 -14.39
CA THR A 33 -1.45 -36.10 -13.31
C THR A 33 -1.89 -35.46 -11.99
N ALA A 34 -1.39 -34.27 -11.65
CA ALA A 34 -1.76 -33.53 -10.46
C ALA A 34 -3.30 -33.34 -10.32
N GLN A 35 -3.99 -33.04 -11.43
CA GLN A 35 -5.46 -32.97 -11.45
C GLN A 35 -6.11 -34.32 -11.10
N SER A 36 -5.57 -35.43 -11.61
CA SER A 36 -6.10 -36.78 -11.32
C SER A 36 -5.83 -37.28 -9.88
N LEU A 37 -4.86 -36.71 -9.16
CA LEU A 37 -4.61 -37.06 -7.76
C LEU A 37 -5.75 -36.63 -6.83
N LEU A 38 -6.44 -35.53 -7.16
CA LEU A 38 -7.63 -35.08 -6.43
C LEU A 38 -8.75 -36.13 -6.45
N SER A 39 -8.90 -36.83 -7.59
CA SER A 39 -9.83 -37.96 -7.73
C SER A 39 -9.40 -39.22 -6.98
N CYS A 40 -8.17 -39.29 -6.48
CA CYS A 40 -7.61 -40.41 -5.71
C CYS A 40 -7.55 -40.11 -4.20
N LYS A 41 -8.20 -39.02 -3.75
CA LYS A 41 -8.18 -38.53 -2.35
C LYS A 41 -8.48 -39.63 -1.33
N ASP A 42 -9.40 -40.53 -1.64
CA ASP A 42 -9.81 -41.65 -0.79
C ASP A 42 -8.69 -42.65 -0.47
N ILE A 43 -7.64 -42.73 -1.30
CA ILE A 43 -6.42 -43.50 -1.00
C ILE A 43 -5.45 -42.69 -0.15
N PHE A 44 -5.22 -41.42 -0.50
CA PHE A 44 -4.24 -40.57 0.18
C PHE A 44 -4.66 -40.18 1.61
N THR A 45 -5.96 -40.20 1.94
CA THR A 45 -6.49 -39.93 3.29
C THR A 45 -6.65 -41.17 4.17
N GLN A 46 -6.32 -42.38 3.71
CA GLN A 46 -6.49 -43.59 4.52
C GLN A 46 -5.44 -43.69 5.66
N PRO A 47 -5.87 -43.77 6.94
CA PRO A 47 -4.95 -44.07 8.03
C PRO A 47 -4.40 -45.50 7.91
N ASP A 48 -3.25 -45.74 8.53
CA ASP A 48 -2.60 -47.05 8.70
C ASP A 48 -2.35 -47.90 7.43
N LEU A 49 -2.41 -47.29 6.24
CA LEU A 49 -2.04 -47.94 4.98
C LEU A 49 -0.59 -48.46 4.97
N ALA A 50 0.28 -47.91 5.84
CA ALA A 50 1.65 -48.39 6.04
C ALA A 50 1.75 -49.70 6.85
N ASN A 51 0.73 -50.03 7.64
CA ASN A 51 0.65 -51.28 8.40
C ASN A 51 0.09 -52.42 7.53
N GLN A 52 -0.72 -52.09 6.52
CA GLN A 52 -1.29 -53.03 5.54
C GLN A 52 -0.30 -53.38 4.41
N LYS A 53 0.83 -54.01 4.76
CA LYS A 53 1.97 -54.24 3.83
C LYS A 53 1.60 -54.99 2.55
N ASP A 54 0.64 -55.90 2.62
CA ASP A 54 0.19 -56.72 1.48
C ASP A 54 -1.03 -56.12 0.74
N SER A 55 -1.42 -54.87 1.04
CA SER A 55 -2.59 -54.23 0.45
C SER A 55 -2.29 -53.60 -0.91
N ASP A 56 -3.17 -53.88 -1.87
CA ASP A 56 -3.05 -53.48 -3.27
C ASP A 56 -3.07 -51.94 -3.46
N THR A 57 -3.64 -51.21 -2.49
CA THR A 57 -3.57 -49.74 -2.35
C THR A 57 -2.21 -49.27 -1.83
N ALA A 58 -1.69 -49.90 -0.77
CA ALA A 58 -0.43 -49.55 -0.12
C ALA A 58 0.76 -49.68 -1.09
N ILE A 59 0.78 -50.77 -1.87
CA ILE A 59 1.80 -51.01 -2.91
C ILE A 59 1.75 -49.93 -4.01
N ALA A 60 0.55 -49.54 -4.45
CA ALA A 60 0.37 -48.48 -5.45
C ALA A 60 0.84 -47.11 -4.93
N LEU A 61 0.45 -46.74 -3.70
CA LEU A 61 0.85 -45.49 -3.07
C LEU A 61 2.36 -45.44 -2.79
N HIS A 62 2.95 -46.53 -2.31
CA HIS A 62 4.39 -46.60 -2.08
C HIS A 62 5.18 -46.45 -3.39
N ARG A 63 4.77 -47.14 -4.47
CA ARG A 63 5.38 -46.99 -5.80
C ARG A 63 5.33 -45.55 -6.29
N PHE A 64 4.19 -44.88 -6.16
CA PHE A 64 4.01 -43.48 -6.54
C PHE A 64 4.92 -42.53 -5.74
N ASN A 65 4.96 -42.68 -4.41
CA ASN A 65 5.80 -41.86 -3.54
C ASN A 65 7.30 -42.07 -3.79
N THR A 66 7.73 -43.30 -4.09
CA THR A 66 9.11 -43.62 -4.48
C THR A 66 9.48 -43.01 -5.84
N GLN A 67 8.54 -43.00 -6.82
CA GLN A 67 8.75 -42.30 -8.10
C GLN A 67 8.92 -40.79 -7.92
N ILE A 68 8.06 -40.13 -7.13
CA ILE A 68 8.21 -38.71 -6.77
C ILE A 68 9.60 -38.43 -6.17
N THR A 69 10.02 -39.27 -5.23
CA THR A 69 11.31 -39.11 -4.53
C THR A 69 12.49 -39.28 -5.49
N SER A 70 12.37 -40.18 -6.47
CA SER A 70 13.37 -40.34 -7.55
C SER A 70 13.41 -39.13 -8.50
N LEU A 71 12.27 -38.54 -8.84
CA LEU A 71 12.19 -37.35 -9.70
C LEU A 71 12.79 -36.11 -9.01
N LEU A 72 12.59 -35.96 -7.70
CA LEU A 72 13.17 -34.87 -6.90
C LEU A 72 14.72 -34.91 -6.89
N ALA A 73 15.29 -36.11 -7.04
CA ALA A 73 16.71 -36.36 -7.15
C ALA A 73 17.24 -36.36 -8.60
N ASP A 74 16.39 -36.19 -9.62
CA ASP A 74 16.78 -36.28 -11.04
C ASP A 74 17.86 -35.26 -11.41
N ARG A 75 18.74 -35.63 -12.35
CA ARG A 75 19.72 -34.79 -13.02
C ARG A 75 19.05 -33.75 -13.92
N TYR A 76 17.90 -34.07 -14.50
CA TYR A 76 17.16 -33.21 -15.43
C TYR A 76 16.22 -32.24 -14.71
N VAL A 77 16.08 -31.00 -15.22
CA VAL A 77 15.29 -29.93 -14.61
C VAL A 77 13.79 -30.26 -14.66
N GLU A 78 13.39 -30.88 -15.76
CA GLU A 78 12.03 -31.27 -16.11
C GLU A 78 11.48 -32.33 -15.15
N GLY A 79 12.32 -33.31 -14.79
CA GLY A 79 12.02 -34.31 -13.76
C GLY A 79 11.88 -33.68 -12.37
N ARG A 80 12.79 -32.77 -12.01
CA ARG A 80 12.70 -32.02 -10.75
C ARG A 80 11.45 -31.15 -10.67
N TRP A 81 11.10 -30.44 -11.74
CA TRP A 81 9.87 -29.66 -11.85
C TRP A 81 8.62 -30.53 -11.69
N ALA A 82 8.58 -31.68 -12.37
CA ALA A 82 7.50 -32.65 -12.23
C ALA A 82 7.36 -33.14 -10.77
N ALA A 83 8.47 -33.37 -10.07
CA ALA A 83 8.45 -33.74 -8.66
C ALA A 83 7.76 -32.67 -7.79
N VAL A 84 8.11 -31.39 -7.95
CA VAL A 84 7.53 -30.31 -7.12
C VAL A 84 6.01 -30.22 -7.29
N VAL A 85 5.51 -30.25 -8.53
CA VAL A 85 4.08 -30.20 -8.83
C VAL A 85 3.35 -31.39 -8.21
N LEU A 86 3.91 -32.60 -8.35
CA LEU A 86 3.32 -33.83 -7.83
C LEU A 86 3.36 -33.88 -6.29
N ILE A 87 4.41 -33.37 -5.64
CA ILE A 87 4.50 -33.25 -4.17
C ILE A 87 3.38 -32.33 -3.66
N LYS A 88 3.23 -31.14 -4.24
CA LYS A 88 2.17 -30.19 -3.84
C LYS A 88 0.79 -30.84 -3.96
N ALA A 89 0.49 -31.45 -5.11
CA ALA A 89 -0.80 -32.06 -5.39
C ALA A 89 -1.09 -33.29 -4.52
N ALA A 90 -0.09 -34.14 -4.24
CA ALA A 90 -0.25 -35.29 -3.35
C ALA A 90 -0.52 -34.89 -1.89
N ILE A 91 0.16 -33.84 -1.40
CA ILE A 91 -0.08 -33.31 -0.04
C ILE A 91 -1.47 -32.66 0.06
N GLU A 92 -1.88 -31.88 -0.95
CA GLU A 92 -3.21 -31.25 -0.95
C GLU A 92 -4.36 -32.26 -1.15
N ALA A 93 -4.14 -33.36 -1.89
CA ALA A 93 -5.10 -34.46 -2.00
C ALA A 93 -5.21 -35.28 -0.70
N GLY A 94 -4.07 -35.57 -0.05
CA GLY A 94 -4.02 -36.46 1.13
C GLY A 94 -4.20 -35.80 2.49
N GLY A 95 -4.03 -34.48 2.60
CA GLY A 95 -4.08 -33.76 3.86
C GLY A 95 -3.15 -34.40 4.91
N TRP A 96 -3.66 -34.56 6.13
CA TRP A 96 -2.96 -35.08 7.31
C TRP A 96 -2.08 -36.33 7.03
N GLU A 97 -2.64 -37.37 6.41
CA GLU A 97 -1.96 -38.64 6.24
C GLU A 97 -0.75 -38.58 5.30
N THR A 98 -0.77 -37.69 4.32
CA THR A 98 0.39 -37.47 3.44
C THR A 98 1.32 -36.41 4.01
N LEU A 99 0.78 -35.35 4.63
CA LEU A 99 1.54 -34.27 5.26
C LEU A 99 2.47 -34.79 6.36
N LYS A 100 2.00 -35.65 7.27
CA LYS A 100 2.83 -36.23 8.34
C LYS A 100 4.02 -37.08 7.85
N LYS A 101 3.96 -37.54 6.60
CA LYS A 101 5.02 -38.35 5.95
C LYS A 101 5.94 -37.50 5.05
N SER A 102 5.65 -36.20 4.89
CA SER A 102 6.28 -35.33 3.88
C SER A 102 7.70 -34.85 4.20
N ILE A 103 8.23 -35.07 5.41
CA ILE A 103 9.56 -34.58 5.85
C ILE A 103 10.71 -34.98 4.90
N GLY A 104 10.64 -36.16 4.27
CA GLY A 104 11.62 -36.59 3.26
C GLY A 104 11.59 -35.70 2.00
N TRP A 105 10.39 -35.35 1.54
CA TRP A 105 10.20 -34.43 0.41
C TRP A 105 10.60 -33.00 0.77
N VAL A 106 10.25 -32.50 1.97
CA VAL A 106 10.68 -31.17 2.44
C VAL A 106 12.21 -31.05 2.43
N ARG A 107 12.93 -32.05 2.95
CA ARG A 107 14.41 -32.08 2.90
C ARG A 107 14.94 -32.09 1.47
N GLY A 108 14.34 -32.86 0.56
CA GLY A 108 14.72 -32.88 -0.86
C GLY A 108 14.45 -31.56 -1.59
N LEU A 109 13.31 -30.90 -1.32
CA LEU A 109 12.97 -29.58 -1.85
C LEU A 109 13.97 -28.52 -1.37
N LEU A 110 14.40 -28.55 -0.11
CA LEU A 110 15.45 -27.66 0.42
C LEU A 110 16.82 -27.89 -0.24
N ILE A 111 17.20 -29.14 -0.48
CA ILE A 111 18.43 -29.48 -1.21
C ILE A 111 18.37 -28.96 -2.66
N MET A 112 17.22 -29.07 -3.30
CA MET A 112 17.00 -28.56 -4.65
C MET A 112 17.01 -27.03 -4.71
N LEU A 113 16.45 -26.33 -3.72
CA LEU A 113 16.46 -24.87 -3.65
C LEU A 113 17.89 -24.29 -3.59
N LYS A 114 18.87 -25.07 -3.12
CA LYS A 114 20.31 -24.71 -3.11
C LYS A 114 21.03 -24.96 -4.45
N LYS A 115 20.43 -25.70 -5.40
CA LYS A 115 21.04 -25.98 -6.71
C LYS A 115 21.08 -24.72 -7.59
N PRO A 116 21.92 -24.68 -8.63
CA PRO A 116 21.84 -23.69 -9.71
C PRO A 116 20.67 -23.99 -10.67
N ASP A 117 19.47 -24.15 -10.12
CA ASP A 117 18.26 -24.51 -10.87
C ASP A 117 17.55 -23.26 -11.42
N PRO A 118 16.82 -23.35 -12.55
CA PRO A 118 16.20 -22.20 -13.19
C PRO A 118 15.24 -21.42 -12.26
N PRO A 119 15.11 -20.09 -12.44
CA PRO A 119 14.35 -19.22 -11.53
C PRO A 119 12.91 -19.68 -11.28
N LEU A 120 12.20 -20.10 -12.34
CA LEU A 120 10.82 -20.60 -12.25
C LEU A 120 10.70 -21.86 -11.38
N LEU A 121 11.70 -22.76 -11.41
CA LEU A 121 11.72 -23.94 -10.54
C LEU A 121 11.98 -23.53 -9.08
N ARG A 122 12.89 -22.57 -8.84
CA ARG A 122 13.12 -22.01 -7.49
C ARG A 122 11.86 -21.33 -6.93
N CYS A 123 11.16 -20.52 -7.73
CA CYS A 123 9.87 -19.91 -7.36
C CYS A 123 8.81 -20.97 -7.00
N LEU A 124 8.64 -21.99 -7.84
CA LEU A 124 7.69 -23.09 -7.59
C LEU A 124 8.06 -23.89 -6.32
N THR A 125 9.36 -24.04 -6.04
CA THR A 125 9.87 -24.69 -4.82
C THR A 125 9.55 -23.88 -3.58
N ILE A 126 9.76 -22.55 -3.63
CA ILE A 126 9.39 -21.61 -2.55
C ILE A 126 7.89 -21.72 -2.28
N VAL A 127 7.04 -21.54 -3.28
CA VAL A 127 5.57 -21.64 -3.14
C VAL A 127 5.13 -23.00 -2.58
N THR A 128 5.77 -24.10 -2.99
CA THR A 128 5.44 -25.45 -2.51
C THR A 128 5.86 -25.66 -1.06
N LEU A 129 7.07 -25.22 -0.67
CA LEU A 129 7.52 -25.28 0.73
C LEU A 129 6.66 -24.39 1.63
N THR A 130 6.35 -23.16 1.22
CA THR A 130 5.40 -22.27 1.91
C THR A 130 4.07 -22.97 2.12
N ARG A 131 3.49 -23.59 1.08
CA ARG A 131 2.20 -24.29 1.17
C ARG A 131 2.25 -25.48 2.13
N ILE A 132 3.35 -26.23 2.17
CA ILE A 132 3.54 -27.32 3.17
C ILE A 132 3.57 -26.74 4.59
N PHE A 133 4.34 -25.67 4.83
CA PHE A 133 4.40 -25.03 6.15
C PHE A 133 3.06 -24.44 6.59
N MET A 134 2.27 -23.87 5.67
CA MET A 134 0.89 -23.44 5.95
C MET A 134 -0.02 -24.61 6.36
N LEU A 135 0.06 -25.75 5.67
CA LEU A 135 -0.78 -26.91 5.94
C LEU A 135 -0.45 -27.59 7.28
N THR A 136 0.71 -27.32 7.88
CA THR A 136 1.02 -27.76 9.26
C THR A 136 0.43 -26.88 10.36
N TRP A 137 -0.10 -25.69 10.05
CA TRP A 137 -0.54 -24.71 11.07
C TRP A 137 -1.63 -25.24 12.01
N GLU A 138 -2.52 -26.12 11.54
CA GLU A 138 -3.59 -26.74 12.34
C GLU A 138 -3.05 -27.83 13.30
N PHE A 139 -1.76 -28.18 13.21
CA PHE A 139 -1.20 -29.40 13.81
C PHE A 139 0.14 -29.16 14.54
N PRO A 140 0.13 -28.84 15.85
CA PRO A 140 1.33 -28.50 16.61
C PRO A 140 2.47 -29.54 16.61
N THR A 141 2.16 -30.82 16.40
CA THR A 141 3.18 -31.88 16.23
C THR A 141 3.95 -31.72 14.91
N LEU A 142 3.27 -31.54 13.78
CA LEU A 142 3.93 -31.36 12.49
C LEU A 142 4.65 -30.01 12.35
N ILE A 143 4.22 -28.99 13.10
CA ILE A 143 5.04 -27.76 13.23
C ILE A 143 6.40 -28.12 13.83
N ARG A 144 6.44 -28.87 14.94
CA ARG A 144 7.69 -29.28 15.62
C ARG A 144 8.53 -30.27 14.81
N GLU A 145 7.89 -31.22 14.13
CA GLU A 145 8.57 -32.30 13.38
C GLU A 145 9.03 -31.88 11.97
N ILE A 146 8.29 -30.99 11.31
CA ILE A 146 8.50 -30.63 9.89
C ILE A 146 8.90 -29.17 9.74
N THR A 147 8.08 -28.23 10.23
CA THR A 147 8.25 -26.80 9.94
C THR A 147 9.42 -26.17 10.68
N THR A 148 9.42 -26.24 12.02
CA THR A 148 10.47 -25.67 12.89
C THR A 148 11.90 -26.09 12.50
N PRO A 149 12.24 -27.38 12.27
CA PRO A 149 13.59 -27.77 11.87
C PRO A 149 13.95 -27.42 10.41
N SER A 150 12.96 -27.17 9.55
CA SER A 150 13.17 -26.87 8.12
C SER A 150 13.27 -25.37 7.83
N LEU A 151 12.50 -24.55 8.57
CA LEU A 151 12.29 -23.13 8.28
C LEU A 151 13.56 -22.26 8.35
N PRO A 152 14.49 -22.41 9.32
CA PRO A 152 15.73 -21.62 9.33
C PRO A 152 16.59 -21.88 8.07
N THR A 153 16.71 -23.15 7.66
CA THR A 153 17.42 -23.53 6.42
C THR A 153 16.72 -22.95 5.19
N PHE A 154 15.39 -22.93 5.18
CA PHE A 154 14.60 -22.36 4.09
C PHE A 154 14.81 -20.85 3.95
N VAL A 155 14.60 -20.07 5.03
CA VAL A 155 14.72 -18.60 5.02
C VAL A 155 16.14 -18.17 4.65
N SER A 156 17.16 -18.78 5.26
CA SER A 156 18.57 -18.55 4.91
C SER A 156 18.87 -18.89 3.43
N THR A 157 18.31 -19.98 2.89
CA THR A 157 18.52 -20.34 1.47
C THR A 157 17.84 -19.36 0.52
N CYS A 158 16.64 -18.87 0.85
CA CYS A 158 15.93 -17.87 0.03
C CYS A 158 16.72 -16.55 -0.03
N LEU A 159 17.16 -16.05 1.13
CA LEU A 159 17.98 -14.83 1.22
C LEU A 159 19.30 -14.99 0.45
N ASN A 160 20.04 -16.08 0.68
CA ASN A 160 21.29 -16.35 -0.04
C ASN A 160 21.09 -16.46 -1.57
N ASN A 161 19.98 -17.01 -2.05
CA ASN A 161 19.67 -17.10 -3.48
C ASN A 161 19.39 -15.72 -4.13
N LEU A 162 18.92 -14.74 -3.35
CA LEU A 162 18.68 -13.37 -3.81
C LEU A 162 19.93 -12.48 -3.67
N SER A 163 20.79 -12.71 -2.67
CA SER A 163 22.02 -11.92 -2.47
C SER A 163 23.20 -12.39 -3.32
N SER A 164 23.28 -13.68 -3.69
CA SER A 164 24.43 -14.25 -4.43
C SER A 164 24.27 -14.29 -5.95
N ARG A 165 23.12 -13.84 -6.47
CA ARG A 165 22.74 -13.91 -7.89
C ARG A 165 21.95 -12.66 -8.26
N GLN A 166 21.95 -12.27 -9.53
CA GLN A 166 21.06 -11.20 -10.01
C GLN A 166 19.60 -11.59 -9.74
N PRO A 167 18.87 -10.85 -8.87
CA PRO A 167 17.59 -11.30 -8.37
C PRO A 167 16.48 -10.97 -9.37
N ILE A 168 15.79 -12.00 -9.85
CA ILE A 168 14.72 -11.84 -10.85
C ILE A 168 13.43 -11.41 -10.14
N PRO A 169 12.67 -10.42 -10.65
CA PRO A 169 11.48 -9.87 -9.98
C PRO A 169 10.46 -10.92 -9.52
N GLN A 170 10.28 -12.02 -10.27
CA GLN A 170 9.41 -13.14 -9.89
C GLN A 170 9.91 -13.91 -8.66
N GLU A 171 11.23 -14.04 -8.48
CA GLU A 171 11.84 -14.74 -7.33
C GLU A 171 11.87 -13.85 -6.09
N ILE A 172 12.07 -12.55 -6.26
CA ILE A 172 11.84 -11.56 -5.19
C ILE A 172 10.37 -11.65 -4.75
N LYS A 173 9.42 -11.49 -5.68
CA LYS A 173 7.98 -11.58 -5.40
C LYS A 173 7.60 -12.86 -4.64
N ALA A 174 7.97 -14.03 -5.15
CA ALA A 174 7.66 -15.31 -4.50
C ALA A 174 8.28 -15.43 -3.09
N THR A 175 9.47 -14.88 -2.86
CA THR A 175 10.11 -14.85 -1.54
C THR A 175 9.41 -13.90 -0.58
N LEU A 176 9.04 -12.69 -1.04
CA LEU A 176 8.32 -11.72 -0.23
C LEU A 176 6.89 -12.20 0.11
N GLU A 177 6.12 -12.70 -0.87
CA GLU A 177 4.80 -13.31 -0.64
C GLU A 177 4.88 -14.42 0.43
N CYS A 178 5.87 -15.29 0.31
CA CYS A 178 6.18 -16.33 1.31
C CYS A 178 6.46 -15.75 2.70
N PHE A 179 7.38 -14.79 2.82
CA PHE A 179 7.76 -14.21 4.11
C PHE A 179 6.58 -13.46 4.77
N SER A 180 5.74 -12.77 3.99
CA SER A 180 4.52 -12.12 4.48
C SER A 180 3.49 -13.07 5.12
N GLN A 181 3.55 -14.36 4.79
CA GLN A 181 2.66 -15.41 5.32
C GLN A 181 3.30 -16.19 6.48
N LEU A 182 4.61 -16.45 6.42
CA LEU A 182 5.31 -17.26 7.42
C LEU A 182 5.83 -16.46 8.62
N LEU A 183 6.23 -15.20 8.44
CA LEU A 183 6.78 -14.35 9.51
C LEU A 183 5.78 -14.20 10.69
N PRO A 184 4.50 -13.86 10.48
CA PRO A 184 3.55 -13.66 11.59
C PRO A 184 3.21 -14.94 12.38
N ARG A 185 3.57 -16.12 11.86
CA ARG A 185 3.37 -17.43 12.52
C ARG A 185 4.64 -17.99 13.15
N HIS A 186 5.82 -17.53 12.71
CA HIS A 186 7.11 -18.02 13.17
C HIS A 186 8.14 -16.89 13.44
N PRO A 187 7.78 -15.79 14.12
CA PRO A 187 8.63 -14.61 14.24
C PRO A 187 9.97 -14.90 14.93
N THR A 188 9.98 -15.81 15.91
CA THR A 188 11.18 -16.25 16.63
C THR A 188 12.23 -16.90 15.73
N ILE A 189 11.83 -17.47 14.59
CA ILE A 189 12.75 -18.04 13.58
C ILE A 189 13.23 -16.94 12.63
N PHE A 190 12.35 -16.02 12.23
CA PHE A 190 12.73 -14.88 11.37
C PHE A 190 13.68 -13.89 12.06
N ARG A 191 13.64 -13.79 13.40
CA ARG A 191 14.53 -12.94 14.21
C ARG A 191 16.02 -13.14 13.93
N GLN A 192 16.47 -14.37 13.67
CA GLN A 192 17.88 -14.66 13.31
C GLN A 192 18.29 -14.19 11.91
N HIS A 193 17.32 -13.69 11.13
CA HIS A 193 17.49 -13.25 9.75
C HIS A 193 16.98 -11.82 9.52
N GLN A 194 16.59 -11.11 10.59
CA GLN A 194 15.97 -9.79 10.56
C GLN A 194 16.79 -8.77 9.75
N ASP A 195 18.09 -8.66 10.01
CA ASP A 195 18.98 -7.72 9.31
C ASP A 195 19.18 -8.07 7.83
N ALA A 196 19.14 -9.36 7.50
CA ALA A 196 19.27 -9.83 6.13
C ALA A 196 17.96 -9.64 5.32
N VAL A 197 16.80 -9.74 5.98
CA VAL A 197 15.52 -9.31 5.40
C VAL A 197 15.51 -7.79 5.23
N ALA A 198 15.89 -7.01 6.24
CA ALA A 198 15.94 -5.55 6.15
C ALA A 198 16.82 -5.06 4.98
N LYS A 199 18.03 -5.62 4.82
CA LYS A 199 18.92 -5.31 3.68
C LYS A 199 18.32 -5.68 2.32
N LEU A 200 17.59 -6.80 2.22
CA LEU A 200 16.85 -7.14 1.00
C LEU A 200 15.74 -6.12 0.70
N LEU A 201 15.03 -5.62 1.73
CA LEU A 201 13.98 -4.62 1.56
C LEU A 201 14.54 -3.27 1.08
N THR A 202 15.66 -2.80 1.65
CA THR A 202 16.38 -1.61 1.17
C THR A 202 16.70 -1.72 -0.33
N VAL A 203 17.33 -2.82 -0.75
CA VAL A 203 17.65 -3.07 -2.18
C VAL A 203 16.40 -3.10 -3.07
N VAL A 204 15.23 -3.52 -2.55
CA VAL A 204 13.96 -3.47 -3.30
C VAL A 204 13.41 -2.04 -3.41
N PHE A 205 13.53 -1.22 -2.36
CA PHE A 205 13.08 0.17 -2.33
C PHE A 205 13.95 1.11 -3.20
N ASP A 206 15.26 0.86 -3.27
CA ASP A 206 16.20 1.65 -4.09
C ASP A 206 16.15 1.25 -5.56
N ASN A 207 15.86 -0.02 -5.86
CA ASN A 207 15.79 -0.53 -7.22
C ASN A 207 14.51 -0.05 -7.94
N ARG A 208 14.67 1.02 -8.73
CA ARG A 208 13.61 1.62 -9.56
C ARG A 208 13.00 0.68 -10.63
N ALA A 209 13.56 -0.51 -10.85
CA ALA A 209 12.96 -1.55 -11.71
C ALA A 209 12.05 -2.53 -10.93
N SER A 210 11.89 -2.36 -9.61
CA SER A 210 10.88 -3.05 -8.79
C SER A 210 9.49 -2.53 -9.14
N GLY A 211 8.69 -3.30 -9.88
CA GLY A 211 7.28 -2.96 -10.12
C GLY A 211 6.45 -2.95 -8.82
N ASP A 212 5.44 -2.10 -8.75
CA ASP A 212 4.82 -1.64 -7.48
C ASP A 212 4.39 -2.75 -6.53
N HIS A 213 3.77 -3.83 -7.03
CA HIS A 213 3.38 -4.99 -6.22
C HIS A 213 4.55 -5.62 -5.42
N ILE A 214 5.79 -5.48 -5.88
CA ILE A 214 6.99 -5.94 -5.15
C ILE A 214 7.34 -4.95 -4.02
N VAL A 215 7.19 -3.64 -4.28
CA VAL A 215 7.35 -2.57 -3.29
C VAL A 215 6.27 -2.65 -2.22
N ASP A 216 5.01 -2.93 -2.56
CA ASP A 216 3.90 -3.10 -1.60
C ASP A 216 4.13 -4.29 -0.66
N LEU A 217 4.62 -5.41 -1.22
CA LEU A 217 5.04 -6.57 -0.44
C LEU A 217 6.23 -6.23 0.47
N ALA A 218 7.18 -5.45 -0.02
CA ALA A 218 8.33 -5.00 0.77
C ALA A 218 7.90 -4.06 1.92
N SER A 219 7.03 -3.09 1.67
CA SER A 219 6.42 -2.21 2.68
C SER A 219 5.70 -3.02 3.75
N ARG A 220 4.87 -3.99 3.35
CA ARG A 220 4.18 -4.90 4.28
C ARG A 220 5.13 -5.72 5.14
N ILE A 221 6.21 -6.26 4.58
CA ILE A 221 7.18 -7.07 5.34
C ILE A 221 8.04 -6.18 6.24
N SER A 222 8.42 -4.99 5.79
CA SER A 222 9.11 -3.98 6.58
C SER A 222 8.34 -3.68 7.87
N VAL A 223 7.03 -3.42 7.75
CA VAL A 223 6.14 -3.27 8.90
C VAL A 223 6.11 -4.55 9.74
N LEU A 224 5.90 -5.73 9.15
CA LEU A 224 5.79 -6.99 9.90
C LEU A 224 7.05 -7.37 10.71
N LEU A 225 8.23 -6.82 10.42
CA LEU A 225 9.46 -7.09 11.19
C LEU A 225 9.35 -6.71 12.69
N HIS A 226 8.42 -5.83 13.10
CA HIS A 226 8.16 -5.56 14.52
C HIS A 226 7.86 -6.83 15.34
N GLN A 227 7.27 -7.84 14.70
CA GLN A 227 6.86 -9.09 15.36
C GLN A 227 8.04 -9.99 15.72
N CYS A 228 9.24 -9.74 15.16
CA CYS A 228 10.46 -10.48 15.46
C CYS A 228 11.12 -10.08 16.80
N GLU A 229 10.70 -8.99 17.43
CA GLU A 229 11.29 -8.52 18.70
C GLU A 229 10.96 -9.43 19.90
N PRO A 230 11.81 -9.45 20.95
CA PRO A 230 11.61 -10.31 22.10
C PRO A 230 10.56 -9.76 23.07
N LYS A 231 9.68 -10.63 23.56
CA LYS A 231 8.65 -10.29 24.56
C LYS A 231 7.73 -9.17 24.05
N ASN A 232 7.13 -8.36 24.93
CA ASN A 232 6.05 -7.44 24.56
C ASN A 232 6.51 -6.21 23.73
N GLY A 233 7.82 -6.01 23.54
CA GLY A 233 8.39 -4.85 22.83
C GLY A 233 8.06 -4.77 21.33
N ALA A 234 7.32 -5.74 20.77
CA ALA A 234 6.78 -5.64 19.42
C ALA A 234 5.83 -4.43 19.23
N SER A 235 5.13 -4.00 20.29
CA SER A 235 4.35 -2.75 20.29
C SER A 235 5.26 -1.54 20.15
N ASP A 236 6.19 -1.39 21.09
CA ASP A 236 7.12 -0.27 21.20
C ASP A 236 7.99 -0.15 19.93
N LYS A 237 8.34 -1.29 19.30
CA LYS A 237 9.03 -1.34 18.02
C LYS A 237 8.17 -0.87 16.86
N TRP A 238 6.89 -1.26 16.81
CA TRP A 238 5.95 -0.79 15.78
C TRP A 238 5.78 0.73 15.87
N GLU A 239 5.59 1.27 17.07
CA GLU A 239 5.41 2.70 17.31
C GLU A 239 6.68 3.51 17.00
N SER A 240 7.85 3.12 17.54
CA SER A 240 9.12 3.79 17.23
C SER A 240 9.49 3.70 15.74
N SER A 241 9.17 2.60 15.06
CA SER A 241 9.36 2.45 13.61
C SER A 241 8.40 3.33 12.80
N LEU A 242 7.14 3.48 13.23
CA LEU A 242 6.19 4.43 12.63
C LEU A 242 6.67 5.88 12.79
N VAL A 243 7.09 6.28 14.00
CA VAL A 243 7.63 7.62 14.27
C VAL A 243 8.90 7.89 13.46
N ALA A 244 9.81 6.93 13.35
CA ALA A 244 10.98 7.04 12.47
C ALA A 244 10.59 7.16 10.98
N THR A 245 9.55 6.44 10.54
CA THR A 245 9.02 6.54 9.17
C THR A 245 8.45 7.94 8.90
N LEU A 246 7.72 8.53 9.86
CA LEU A 246 7.20 9.90 9.76
C LEU A 246 8.34 10.94 9.76
N HIS A 247 9.33 10.78 10.64
CA HIS A 247 10.50 11.65 10.68
C HIS A 247 11.26 11.65 9.35
N ASN A 248 11.51 10.46 8.79
CA ASN A 248 12.21 10.31 7.52
C ASN A 248 11.36 10.79 6.32
N ALA A 249 10.03 10.65 6.37
CA ALA A 249 9.14 11.24 5.37
C ALA A 249 9.20 12.77 5.38
N HIS A 250 9.13 13.42 6.54
CA HIS A 250 9.32 14.88 6.65
C HIS A 250 10.72 15.33 6.24
N ALA A 251 11.78 14.59 6.60
CA ALA A 251 13.15 14.90 6.16
C ALA A 251 13.34 14.71 4.65
N THR A 252 12.59 13.80 4.03
CA THR A 252 12.55 13.64 2.56
C THR A 252 11.74 14.76 1.91
N ALA A 253 10.63 15.21 2.53
CA ALA A 253 9.87 16.37 2.08
C ALA A 253 10.71 17.66 2.14
N ASP A 254 11.46 17.88 3.22
CA ASP A 254 12.43 18.99 3.36
C ASP A 254 13.39 19.02 2.16
N ARG A 255 13.96 17.87 1.78
CA ARG A 255 14.86 17.75 0.61
C ARG A 255 14.13 17.97 -0.72
N THR A 256 12.94 17.39 -0.89
CA THR A 256 12.19 17.41 -2.16
C THR A 256 11.68 18.81 -2.49
N PHE A 257 11.23 19.56 -1.49
CA PHE A 257 10.59 20.86 -1.65
C PHE A 257 11.55 22.04 -1.39
N MET A 258 12.86 21.85 -1.52
CA MET A 258 13.85 22.92 -1.35
C MET A 258 13.60 24.17 -2.20
N SER A 259 13.02 24.04 -3.40
CA SER A 259 12.65 25.16 -4.28
C SER A 259 11.27 25.79 -3.99
N ILE A 260 10.54 25.33 -2.97
CA ILE A 260 9.22 25.84 -2.57
C ILE A 260 9.32 26.60 -1.23
N ASP A 261 8.55 27.68 -1.09
CA ASP A 261 8.34 28.41 0.16
C ASP A 261 7.05 27.94 0.85
N GLU A 262 7.11 26.79 1.53
CA GLU A 262 6.00 26.17 2.25
C GLU A 262 5.45 27.05 3.39
N ASP A 263 4.12 27.24 3.45
CA ASP A 263 3.43 27.90 4.58
C ASP A 263 3.19 26.95 5.77
N TRP A 264 3.42 25.64 5.61
CA TRP A 264 3.21 24.65 6.66
C TRP A 264 4.21 24.79 7.82
N GLN A 265 3.70 24.60 9.04
CA GLN A 265 4.49 24.49 10.27
C GLN A 265 3.99 23.26 11.04
N SER A 266 4.90 22.38 11.45
CA SER A 266 4.51 21.14 12.14
C SER A 266 3.84 21.43 13.49
N VAL A 267 2.65 20.87 13.68
CA VAL A 267 1.98 20.88 14.99
C VAL A 267 2.68 20.00 16.03
N THR A 268 3.63 19.17 15.62
CA THR A 268 4.48 18.34 16.51
C THR A 268 5.77 19.03 16.95
N GLY A 269 6.10 20.21 16.41
CA GLY A 269 7.18 21.08 16.88
C GLY A 269 8.61 20.65 16.53
N THR A 270 8.81 19.54 15.81
CA THR A 270 10.14 19.05 15.43
C THR A 270 10.63 19.66 14.11
N ASN A 271 11.90 20.09 14.09
CA ASN A 271 12.62 20.40 12.84
C ASN A 271 13.37 19.13 12.40
N PHE A 272 13.05 18.61 11.22
CA PHE A 272 13.48 17.26 10.77
C PHE A 272 14.87 17.24 10.13
N VAL A 273 15.30 18.34 9.49
CA VAL A 273 16.66 18.51 8.96
C VAL A 273 17.21 19.90 9.28
N ASN A 274 18.53 20.01 9.46
CA ASN A 274 19.21 21.29 9.54
C ASN A 274 19.16 22.01 8.17
N LYS A 275 18.29 23.03 8.08
CA LYS A 275 18.04 23.79 6.84
C LYS A 275 19.28 24.48 6.26
N ASN A 276 20.27 24.82 7.08
CA ASN A 276 21.51 25.44 6.59
C ASN A 276 22.32 24.45 5.75
N VAL A 277 22.49 23.21 6.24
CA VAL A 277 23.24 22.16 5.54
C VAL A 277 22.53 21.76 4.23
N LEU A 278 21.19 21.73 4.22
CA LEU A 278 20.45 21.52 2.97
C LEU A 278 20.64 22.68 1.98
N SER A 279 20.65 23.93 2.46
CA SER A 279 20.89 25.11 1.60
C SER A 279 22.30 25.10 0.98
N ASP A 280 23.32 24.66 1.73
CA ASP A 280 24.72 24.54 1.27
C ASP A 280 24.95 23.36 0.31
N LEU A 281 24.04 22.40 0.25
CA LEU A 281 24.05 21.30 -0.72
C LEU A 281 23.22 21.66 -1.97
N TYR A 282 22.07 22.30 -1.78
CA TYR A 282 21.20 22.74 -2.86
C TYR A 282 21.89 23.81 -3.74
N SER A 283 22.59 24.78 -3.16
CA SER A 283 23.36 25.78 -3.93
C SER A 283 24.44 25.15 -4.81
N LYS A 284 25.19 24.17 -4.30
CA LYS A 284 26.19 23.42 -5.09
C LYS A 284 25.56 22.66 -6.26
N ALA A 285 24.34 22.15 -6.09
CA ALA A 285 23.59 21.49 -7.16
C ALA A 285 23.02 22.50 -8.17
N GLN A 286 22.71 23.73 -7.77
CA GLN A 286 22.33 24.82 -8.69
C GLN A 286 23.53 25.29 -9.55
N ASP A 287 24.74 25.31 -8.98
CA ASP A 287 25.99 25.62 -9.68
C ASP A 287 26.53 24.44 -10.54
N ALA A 288 25.81 23.32 -10.62
CA ALA A 288 26.29 22.10 -11.25
C ALA A 288 26.30 22.14 -12.78
N THR A 289 27.45 21.81 -13.39
CA THR A 289 27.65 21.81 -14.85
C THR A 289 26.96 20.63 -15.57
N THR A 290 26.52 19.59 -14.86
CA THR A 290 25.86 18.41 -15.46
C THR A 290 24.43 18.22 -14.97
N PRO A 291 23.48 17.78 -15.82
CA PRO A 291 22.11 17.47 -15.39
C PRO A 291 22.00 16.31 -14.38
N ALA A 292 23.03 15.46 -14.25
CA ALA A 292 23.07 14.38 -13.26
C ALA A 292 23.39 14.90 -11.85
N ASP A 293 24.13 16.01 -11.78
CA ASP A 293 24.52 16.67 -10.54
C ASP A 293 23.55 17.82 -10.17
N GLY A 294 22.63 18.17 -11.07
CA GLY A 294 21.63 19.23 -10.88
C GLY A 294 20.51 18.88 -9.89
N PRO A 295 19.69 19.87 -9.46
CA PRO A 295 18.77 19.70 -8.33
C PRO A 295 17.65 18.69 -8.59
N VAL A 296 17.24 18.52 -9.86
CA VAL A 296 16.21 17.55 -10.26
C VAL A 296 16.68 16.12 -10.02
N ALA A 297 17.96 15.83 -10.31
CA ALA A 297 18.54 14.50 -10.16
C ALA A 297 18.95 14.18 -8.72
N GLN A 298 19.52 15.17 -8.00
CA GLN A 298 19.98 14.98 -6.62
C GLN A 298 18.88 15.09 -5.54
N PHE A 299 17.83 15.90 -5.76
CA PHE A 299 16.81 16.18 -4.74
C PHE A 299 15.41 15.74 -5.15
N ILE A 300 14.88 16.24 -6.28
CA ILE A 300 13.45 16.07 -6.62
C ILE A 300 13.13 14.61 -6.96
N THR A 301 13.92 13.98 -7.84
CA THR A 301 13.67 12.59 -8.27
C THR A 301 13.85 11.55 -7.14
N PRO A 302 14.97 11.51 -6.39
CA PRO A 302 15.10 10.58 -5.27
C PRO A 302 14.18 10.94 -4.10
N GLY A 303 13.88 12.24 -3.90
CA GLY A 303 12.93 12.72 -2.91
C GLY A 303 11.51 12.23 -3.18
N HIS A 304 11.04 12.31 -4.43
CA HIS A 304 9.76 11.71 -4.86
C HIS A 304 9.70 10.20 -4.59
N GLN A 305 10.69 9.43 -5.06
CA GLN A 305 10.72 7.98 -4.85
C GLN A 305 10.75 7.64 -3.34
N GLY A 306 11.51 8.40 -2.55
CA GLY A 306 11.55 8.30 -1.10
C GLY A 306 10.18 8.55 -0.48
N LEU A 307 9.51 9.66 -0.82
CA LEU A 307 8.18 9.99 -0.30
C LEU A 307 7.13 8.93 -0.68
N MET A 308 7.13 8.45 -1.92
CA MET A 308 6.23 7.37 -2.36
C MET A 308 6.47 6.08 -1.57
N ASN A 309 7.73 5.70 -1.33
CA ASN A 309 8.08 4.55 -0.48
C ASN A 309 7.62 4.76 0.97
N HIS A 310 7.81 5.95 1.56
CA HIS A 310 7.34 6.25 2.93
C HIS A 310 5.81 6.23 3.05
N LEU A 311 5.07 6.77 2.07
CA LEU A 311 3.60 6.71 2.05
C LEU A 311 3.09 5.27 1.92
N ARG A 312 3.75 4.42 1.10
CA ARG A 312 3.47 2.98 1.03
C ARG A 312 3.74 2.27 2.34
N LEU A 313 4.80 2.62 3.08
CA LEU A 313 5.00 2.14 4.45
C LEU A 313 3.87 2.59 5.39
N LEU A 314 3.47 3.86 5.36
CA LEU A 314 2.37 4.39 6.20
C LEU A 314 1.05 3.66 5.93
N ALA A 315 0.68 3.45 4.66
CA ALA A 315 -0.45 2.61 4.30
C ALA A 315 -0.30 1.17 4.85
N ALA A 316 0.89 0.58 4.72
CA ALA A 316 1.18 -0.76 5.23
C ALA A 316 1.11 -0.86 6.78
N TYR A 317 1.45 0.19 7.53
CA TYR A 317 1.28 0.22 9.00
C TYR A 317 -0.19 0.09 9.37
N PHE A 318 -1.08 0.90 8.78
CA PHE A 318 -2.52 0.89 9.11
C PHE A 318 -3.28 -0.31 8.54
N ALA A 319 -2.86 -0.84 7.37
CA ALA A 319 -3.44 -2.04 6.78
C ALA A 319 -3.03 -3.35 7.49
N SER A 320 -1.92 -3.36 8.24
CA SER A 320 -1.39 -4.58 8.86
C SER A 320 -2.06 -4.93 10.19
N ALA A 321 -2.43 -6.21 10.35
CA ALA A 321 -2.89 -6.73 11.62
C ALA A 321 -1.71 -6.98 12.59
N THR A 322 -1.79 -6.41 13.78
CA THR A 322 -0.86 -6.62 14.90
C THR A 322 -1.39 -7.69 15.86
N SER A 323 -0.50 -8.35 16.61
CA SER A 323 -0.86 -9.32 17.66
C SER A 323 -1.12 -8.67 19.03
N ALA A 324 -0.79 -7.38 19.17
CA ALA A 324 -1.01 -6.55 20.36
C ALA A 324 -1.61 -5.20 19.95
N SER A 325 -2.12 -4.43 20.92
CA SER A 325 -2.50 -3.03 20.73
C SER A 325 -1.26 -2.19 20.38
N VAL A 326 -1.43 -1.14 19.58
CA VAL A 326 -0.37 -0.22 19.13
C VAL A 326 -0.90 1.22 19.03
N VAL A 327 -0.04 2.21 19.23
CA VAL A 327 -0.43 3.64 19.17
C VAL A 327 -0.16 4.21 17.78
N GLY A 328 -1.23 4.39 17.00
CA GLY A 328 -1.16 4.81 15.58
C GLY A 328 -0.89 6.29 15.32
N SER A 329 -0.79 7.14 16.35
CA SER A 329 -0.40 8.57 16.26
C SER A 329 -1.01 9.36 15.09
N ILE A 330 -2.32 9.20 14.85
CA ILE A 330 -3.06 9.71 13.67
C ILE A 330 -2.85 11.21 13.46
N GLY A 331 -2.71 12.01 14.52
CA GLY A 331 -2.42 13.45 14.43
C GLY A 331 -1.09 13.78 13.73
N ALA A 332 -0.03 13.00 13.97
CA ALA A 332 1.27 13.19 13.31
C ALA A 332 1.25 12.72 11.85
N VAL A 333 0.49 11.67 11.54
CA VAL A 333 0.24 11.27 10.14
C VAL A 333 -0.57 12.35 9.42
N SER A 334 -1.59 12.91 10.08
CA SER A 334 -2.38 14.03 9.56
C SER A 334 -1.50 15.27 9.29
N ASP A 335 -0.54 15.59 10.16
CA ASP A 335 0.40 16.70 9.97
C ASP A 335 1.25 16.52 8.70
N LEU A 336 1.81 15.32 8.49
CA LEU A 336 2.51 14.97 7.26
C LEU A 336 1.61 15.05 6.02
N LEU A 337 0.43 14.43 6.04
CA LEU A 337 -0.50 14.49 4.92
C LEU A 337 -0.91 15.93 4.61
N THR A 338 -1.18 16.75 5.64
CA THR A 338 -1.52 18.18 5.50
C THR A 338 -0.40 18.94 4.80
N ARG A 339 0.88 18.71 5.18
CA ARG A 339 2.03 19.31 4.50
C ARG A 339 2.05 18.95 3.02
N LEU A 340 2.11 17.65 2.72
CA LEU A 340 2.26 17.14 1.36
C LEU A 340 1.10 17.59 0.45
N MET A 341 -0.13 17.62 0.99
CA MET A 341 -1.34 18.01 0.28
C MET A 341 -1.60 19.54 0.24
N SER A 342 -0.81 20.36 0.95
CA SER A 342 -0.90 21.83 0.83
C SER A 342 -0.23 22.35 -0.45
N ASN A 343 0.83 21.67 -0.92
CA ASN A 343 1.69 22.06 -2.04
C ASN A 343 0.96 21.86 -3.39
N THR A 344 -0.01 22.74 -3.65
CA THR A 344 -1.01 22.58 -4.70
C THR A 344 -0.82 23.54 -5.87
N ILE A 345 -0.90 23.00 -7.09
CA ILE A 345 -0.91 23.77 -8.32
C ILE A 345 -2.36 23.84 -8.81
N SER A 346 -2.94 25.04 -8.72
CA SER A 346 -4.26 25.29 -9.27
C SER A 346 -4.20 25.32 -10.79
N THR A 347 -4.96 24.44 -11.43
CA THR A 347 -5.10 24.40 -12.90
C THR A 347 -6.20 25.32 -13.42
N SER A 348 -7.00 25.95 -12.54
CA SER A 348 -8.19 26.74 -12.89
C SER A 348 -8.09 28.23 -12.52
N SER A 349 -7.07 28.66 -11.78
CA SER A 349 -6.87 30.07 -11.39
C SER A 349 -5.51 30.59 -11.81
N THR A 350 -5.43 31.87 -12.17
CA THR A 350 -4.20 32.60 -12.53
C THR A 350 -3.24 32.85 -11.34
N LYS A 351 -3.41 32.08 -10.26
CA LYS A 351 -2.61 32.07 -9.04
C LYS A 351 -2.44 30.60 -8.64
N SER A 352 -1.19 30.12 -8.59
CA SER A 352 -0.82 28.87 -7.93
C SER A 352 -0.79 29.07 -6.41
N THR A 353 -1.09 28.01 -5.64
CA THR A 353 -0.85 28.03 -4.19
C THR A 353 0.65 27.96 -3.90
N ILE A 354 1.37 27.13 -4.65
CA ILE A 354 2.83 27.04 -4.58
C ILE A 354 3.46 28.37 -4.94
N ARG A 355 4.26 28.88 -4.01
CA ARG A 355 5.26 29.91 -4.22
C ARG A 355 6.61 29.21 -4.39
N PHE A 356 7.15 29.26 -5.60
CA PHE A 356 8.53 28.84 -5.83
C PHE A 356 9.48 29.96 -5.43
N LYS A 357 10.62 29.59 -4.83
CA LYS A 357 11.72 30.52 -4.56
C LYS A 357 12.18 31.18 -5.85
N ARG A 358 12.65 32.43 -5.75
CA ARG A 358 13.12 33.22 -6.89
C ARG A 358 14.13 32.46 -7.74
N ASP A 359 15.01 31.74 -7.07
CA ASP A 359 16.22 31.14 -7.64
C ASP A 359 16.00 29.69 -8.13
N ALA A 360 14.81 29.12 -7.91
CA ALA A 360 14.44 27.79 -8.40
C ALA A 360 14.47 27.75 -9.94
N ALA A 361 15.24 26.86 -10.55
CA ALA A 361 15.34 26.73 -12.00
C ALA A 361 14.00 26.32 -12.63
N ARG A 362 13.81 26.59 -13.93
CA ARG A 362 12.58 26.18 -14.63
C ARG A 362 12.38 24.67 -14.58
N GLU A 363 13.44 23.90 -14.79
CA GLU A 363 13.40 22.44 -14.84
C GLU A 363 12.94 21.84 -13.50
N GLU A 364 13.31 22.46 -12.37
CA GLU A 364 12.79 22.09 -11.04
C GLU A 364 11.29 22.32 -10.91
N ARG A 365 10.78 23.46 -11.41
CA ARG A 365 9.35 23.81 -11.34
C ARG A 365 8.52 22.89 -12.23
N ASP A 366 9.00 22.62 -13.44
CA ASP A 366 8.36 21.72 -14.39
C ASP A 366 8.36 20.27 -13.83
N ALA A 367 9.46 19.79 -13.23
CA ALA A 367 9.53 18.47 -12.58
C ALA A 367 8.69 18.35 -11.29
N LEU A 368 8.68 19.37 -10.43
CA LEU A 368 7.81 19.41 -9.25
C LEU A 368 6.32 19.39 -9.64
N THR A 369 5.98 20.06 -10.75
CA THR A 369 4.62 20.05 -11.31
C THR A 369 4.17 18.66 -11.77
N GLU A 370 5.10 17.85 -12.26
CA GLU A 370 4.83 16.47 -12.72
C GLU A 370 4.61 15.50 -11.54
N ILE A 371 5.42 15.56 -10.48
CA ILE A 371 5.35 14.58 -9.36
C ILE A 371 4.22 14.84 -8.36
N LEU A 372 3.77 16.08 -8.20
CA LEU A 372 2.82 16.45 -7.14
C LEU A 372 1.44 15.77 -7.23
N PRO A 373 0.81 15.62 -8.41
CA PRO A 373 -0.45 14.89 -8.52
C PRO A 373 -0.35 13.43 -8.05
N GLN A 374 0.76 12.74 -8.36
CA GLN A 374 1.00 11.36 -7.92
C GLN A 374 1.19 11.28 -6.41
N LEU A 375 1.91 12.25 -5.83
CA LEU A 375 2.07 12.38 -4.38
C LEU A 375 0.73 12.62 -3.68
N HIS A 376 -0.15 13.46 -4.25
CA HIS A 376 -1.49 13.68 -3.73
C HIS A 376 -2.34 12.41 -3.77
N VAL A 377 -2.29 11.62 -4.86
CA VAL A 377 -2.96 10.31 -4.92
C VAL A 377 -2.48 9.39 -3.80
N ALA A 378 -1.17 9.24 -3.61
CA ALA A 378 -0.61 8.40 -2.54
C ALA A 378 -0.98 8.90 -1.12
N CYS A 379 -1.08 10.22 -0.91
CA CYS A 379 -1.57 10.78 0.35
C CYS A 379 -3.05 10.44 0.60
N ILE A 380 -3.88 10.53 -0.44
CA ILE A 380 -5.30 10.17 -0.39
C ILE A 380 -5.45 8.65 -0.19
N GLU A 381 -4.57 7.81 -0.73
CA GLU A 381 -4.55 6.36 -0.47
C GLU A 381 -4.24 6.04 1.00
N VAL A 382 -3.27 6.71 1.63
CA VAL A 382 -3.00 6.56 3.08
C VAL A 382 -4.25 6.93 3.90
N LEU A 383 -4.91 8.05 3.58
CA LEU A 383 -6.17 8.45 4.21
C LEU A 383 -7.30 7.42 3.97
N SER A 384 -7.38 6.84 2.77
CA SER A 384 -8.31 5.78 2.39
C SER A 384 -8.17 4.52 3.26
N VAL A 385 -6.93 4.12 3.56
CA VAL A 385 -6.62 2.97 4.45
C VAL A 385 -6.92 3.31 5.91
N ILE A 386 -6.65 4.54 6.36
CA ILE A 386 -7.00 5.01 7.71
C ILE A 386 -8.52 4.99 7.91
N LEU A 387 -9.30 5.43 6.92
CA LEU A 387 -10.76 5.34 6.91
C LEU A 387 -11.25 3.89 7.00
N ASP A 388 -10.72 2.98 6.18
CA ASP A 388 -11.09 1.55 6.22
C ASP A 388 -10.73 0.88 7.55
N ARG A 389 -9.62 1.31 8.18
CA ARG A 389 -9.11 0.69 9.40
C ARG A 389 -9.85 1.13 10.67
N TYR A 390 -10.24 2.40 10.76
CA TYR A 390 -10.83 2.98 11.97
C TYR A 390 -12.32 3.32 11.85
N GLY A 391 -12.83 3.59 10.64
CA GLY A 391 -14.23 3.97 10.42
C GLY A 391 -14.72 5.06 11.37
N ASN A 392 -15.81 4.78 12.08
CA ASN A 392 -16.44 5.72 13.02
C ASN A 392 -15.51 6.18 14.16
N ALA A 393 -14.42 5.45 14.48
CA ALA A 393 -13.52 5.83 15.57
C ALA A 393 -12.73 7.13 15.29
N ILE A 394 -12.58 7.54 14.01
CA ILE A 394 -11.93 8.81 13.63
C ILE A 394 -12.92 9.95 13.36
N THR A 395 -14.20 9.82 13.76
CA THR A 395 -15.23 10.86 13.57
C THR A 395 -14.76 12.30 13.91
N PRO A 396 -14.01 12.57 15.01
CA PRO A 396 -13.53 13.92 15.32
C PRO A 396 -12.58 14.54 14.27
N ALA A 397 -11.92 13.74 13.44
CA ALA A 397 -10.99 14.19 12.40
C ALA A 397 -11.59 14.22 10.98
N LEU A 398 -12.82 13.70 10.80
CA LEU A 398 -13.43 13.59 9.47
C LEU A 398 -13.69 14.93 8.79
N GLN A 399 -14.01 15.99 9.54
CA GLN A 399 -14.22 17.32 8.97
C GLN A 399 -12.91 17.88 8.37
N SER A 400 -11.80 17.82 9.13
CA SER A 400 -10.49 18.24 8.63
C SER A 400 -10.02 17.40 7.42
N PHE A 401 -10.32 16.10 7.40
CA PHE A 401 -10.03 15.26 6.23
C PHE A 401 -10.92 15.61 5.03
N LEU A 402 -12.20 15.94 5.24
CA LEU A 402 -13.09 16.38 4.17
C LEU A 402 -12.63 17.69 3.55
N ASP A 403 -12.27 18.68 4.38
CA ASP A 403 -11.79 19.98 3.93
C ASP A 403 -10.47 19.87 3.16
N GLN A 404 -9.56 18.99 3.58
CA GLN A 404 -8.33 18.66 2.86
C GLN A 404 -8.60 18.00 1.49
N VAL A 405 -9.50 17.01 1.44
CA VAL A 405 -9.88 16.34 0.17
C VAL A 405 -10.54 17.33 -0.80
N MET A 406 -11.37 18.25 -0.30
CA MET A 406 -11.96 19.32 -1.12
C MET A 406 -10.93 20.35 -1.58
N TRP A 407 -9.95 20.71 -0.76
CA TRP A 407 -8.84 21.60 -1.13
C TRP A 407 -8.05 21.06 -2.34
N ILE A 408 -7.62 19.79 -2.24
CA ILE A 408 -6.88 19.10 -3.31
C ILE A 408 -7.74 19.02 -4.58
N PHE A 409 -9.01 18.63 -4.45
CA PHE A 409 -9.94 18.55 -5.56
C PHE A 409 -10.11 19.93 -6.26
N HIS A 410 -10.27 21.02 -5.51
CA HIS A 410 -10.42 22.35 -6.09
C HIS A 410 -9.17 22.87 -6.81
N ALA A 411 -7.97 22.50 -6.38
CA ALA A 411 -6.74 22.87 -7.07
C ALA A 411 -6.44 21.96 -8.27
N SER A 412 -6.55 20.64 -8.10
CA SER A 412 -5.94 19.64 -9.00
C SER A 412 -6.93 18.68 -9.69
N SER A 413 -8.24 18.97 -9.66
CA SER A 413 -9.28 18.19 -10.37
C SER A 413 -9.06 18.02 -11.88
N ALA A 414 -8.20 18.80 -12.53
CA ALA A 414 -7.82 18.55 -13.92
C ALA A 414 -7.04 17.24 -14.13
N ASN A 415 -6.38 16.70 -13.09
CA ASN A 415 -5.80 15.36 -13.13
C ASN A 415 -6.88 14.30 -12.80
N VAL A 416 -7.03 13.32 -13.69
CA VAL A 416 -8.04 12.25 -13.63
C VAL A 416 -7.83 11.32 -12.44
N GLU A 417 -6.59 11.01 -12.09
CA GLU A 417 -6.21 10.10 -10.99
C GLU A 417 -6.53 10.75 -9.63
N VAL A 418 -6.11 12.01 -9.44
CA VAL A 418 -6.46 12.82 -8.25
C VAL A 418 -7.98 12.94 -8.11
N ARG A 419 -8.70 13.20 -9.21
CA ARG A 419 -10.16 13.27 -9.20
C ARG A 419 -10.79 11.92 -8.80
N THR A 420 -10.29 10.82 -9.34
CA THR A 420 -10.74 9.45 -8.99
C THR A 420 -10.49 9.13 -7.52
N ALA A 421 -9.29 9.44 -7.00
CA ALA A 421 -8.92 9.19 -5.61
C ALA A 421 -9.77 10.02 -4.62
N THR A 422 -9.99 11.31 -4.93
CA THR A 422 -10.87 12.18 -4.13
C THR A 422 -12.33 11.71 -4.14
N TYR A 423 -12.85 11.16 -5.26
CA TYR A 423 -14.17 10.52 -5.28
C TYR A 423 -14.26 9.28 -4.39
N VAL A 424 -13.27 8.39 -4.43
CA VAL A 424 -13.23 7.16 -3.60
C VAL A 424 -13.18 7.50 -2.11
N VAL A 425 -12.33 8.45 -1.70
CA VAL A 425 -12.19 8.82 -0.29
C VAL A 425 -13.33 9.72 0.20
N GLY A 426 -13.80 10.67 -0.63
CA GLY A 426 -14.96 11.49 -0.30
C GLY A 426 -16.22 10.66 -0.07
N LYS A 427 -16.42 9.57 -0.84
CA LYS A 427 -17.47 8.58 -0.54
C LYS A 427 -17.33 8.01 0.87
N LYS A 428 -16.16 7.48 1.24
CA LYS A 428 -15.93 6.86 2.56
C LYS A 428 -16.18 7.82 3.72
N ILE A 429 -15.78 9.09 3.58
CA ILE A 429 -16.04 10.13 4.59
C ILE A 429 -17.55 10.38 4.71
N LEU A 430 -18.25 10.55 3.58
CA LEU A 430 -19.69 10.81 3.54
C LEU A 430 -20.55 9.63 4.03
N ASP A 431 -20.13 8.40 3.79
CA ASP A 431 -20.79 7.20 4.33
C ASP A 431 -20.69 7.09 5.87
N ILE A 432 -19.73 7.78 6.50
CA ILE A 432 -19.58 7.85 7.97
C ILE A 432 -20.26 9.10 8.56
N SER A 433 -20.08 10.29 7.96
CA SER A 433 -20.48 11.57 8.58
C SER A 433 -21.42 12.46 7.76
N GLY A 434 -21.86 12.05 6.56
CA GLY A 434 -22.63 12.89 5.63
C GLY A 434 -23.86 13.56 6.25
N GLN A 435 -24.61 12.82 7.09
CA GLN A 435 -25.83 13.31 7.74
C GLN A 435 -25.58 14.39 8.82
N SER A 436 -24.33 14.57 9.27
CA SER A 436 -23.93 15.60 10.23
C SER A 436 -23.41 16.89 9.59
N LEU A 437 -23.27 16.93 8.25
CA LEU A 437 -22.73 18.09 7.55
C LEU A 437 -23.68 19.29 7.59
N ASN A 438 -23.14 20.46 7.91
CA ASN A 438 -23.90 21.70 7.94
C ASN A 438 -24.12 22.27 6.52
N LYS A 439 -24.97 23.30 6.41
CA LYS A 439 -25.31 23.97 5.16
C LYS A 439 -24.11 24.61 4.44
N GLU A 440 -23.07 25.05 5.18
CA GLU A 440 -21.89 25.72 4.64
C GLU A 440 -20.92 24.71 4.01
N THR A 441 -20.66 23.59 4.68
CA THR A 441 -19.88 22.47 4.12
C THR A 441 -20.56 21.92 2.86
N ILE A 442 -21.89 21.76 2.88
CA ILE A 442 -22.66 21.33 1.70
C ILE A 442 -22.60 22.37 0.56
N ALA A 443 -22.52 23.66 0.86
CA ALA A 443 -22.31 24.70 -0.15
C ALA A 443 -20.90 24.65 -0.75
N ALA A 444 -19.86 24.31 0.02
CA ALA A 444 -18.51 24.07 -0.49
C ALA A 444 -18.45 22.84 -1.42
N LEU A 445 -19.14 21.74 -1.04
CA LEU A 445 -19.26 20.52 -1.86
C LEU A 445 -19.92 20.76 -3.24
N LYS A 446 -20.58 21.91 -3.49
CA LYS A 446 -21.31 22.20 -4.74
C LYS A 446 -20.49 21.92 -6.01
N LYS A 447 -19.23 22.36 -6.08
CA LYS A 447 -18.36 22.15 -7.27
C LYS A 447 -18.01 20.66 -7.46
N TYR A 448 -17.75 19.96 -6.36
CA TYR A 448 -17.41 18.54 -6.33
C TYR A 448 -18.59 17.66 -6.78
N ILE A 449 -19.80 17.99 -6.31
CA ILE A 449 -21.06 17.33 -6.71
C ILE A 449 -21.37 17.55 -8.19
N ILE A 450 -21.16 18.77 -8.70
CA ILE A 450 -21.36 19.09 -10.12
C ILE A 450 -20.38 18.32 -11.01
N ALA A 451 -19.09 18.31 -10.68
CA ALA A 451 -18.09 17.54 -11.45
C ALA A 451 -18.38 16.03 -11.45
N CYS A 452 -18.80 15.47 -10.30
CA CYS A 452 -19.23 14.06 -10.21
C CYS A 452 -20.42 13.78 -11.15
N CYS A 453 -21.35 14.73 -11.30
CA CYS A 453 -22.43 14.61 -12.27
C CYS A 453 -21.95 14.72 -13.73
N GLU A 454 -21.04 15.65 -14.02
CA GLU A 454 -20.48 15.87 -15.36
C GLU A 454 -19.65 14.69 -15.86
N ASP A 455 -18.84 14.08 -14.99
CA ASP A 455 -18.03 12.87 -15.28
C ASP A 455 -18.88 11.61 -15.56
N LEU A 456 -20.13 11.61 -15.10
CA LEU A 456 -21.08 10.51 -15.31
C LEU A 456 -21.89 10.64 -16.60
N LEU A 457 -22.22 11.86 -17.00
CA LEU A 457 -22.94 12.12 -18.23
C LEU A 457 -22.07 11.73 -19.46
N PRO A 458 -22.68 11.30 -20.58
CA PRO A 458 -21.92 11.14 -21.81
C PRO A 458 -21.40 12.51 -22.24
N THR A 459 -20.07 12.66 -22.34
CA THR A 459 -19.45 13.84 -22.94
C THR A 459 -20.07 14.06 -24.31
N ILE A 460 -20.71 15.22 -24.51
CA ILE A 460 -21.32 15.55 -25.79
C ILE A 460 -20.16 15.80 -26.75
N GLU A 461 -19.86 14.83 -27.61
CA GLU A 461 -19.01 15.04 -28.77
C GLU A 461 -19.57 16.24 -29.53
N GLU A 462 -18.76 17.29 -29.69
CA GLU A 462 -19.18 18.51 -30.39
C GLU A 462 -19.64 18.12 -31.80
N LYS A 463 -20.92 18.34 -32.10
CA LYS A 463 -21.52 17.89 -33.36
C LYS A 463 -20.72 18.43 -34.54
N ASP A 464 -20.37 17.54 -35.47
CA ASP A 464 -19.83 17.92 -36.78
C ASP A 464 -20.62 19.10 -37.36
N PRO A 465 -19.97 20.22 -37.69
CA PRO A 465 -20.65 21.42 -38.17
C PRO A 465 -21.05 21.26 -39.65
N GLN A 466 -22.03 20.40 -39.93
CA GLN A 466 -22.66 20.27 -41.24
C GLN A 466 -24.08 20.84 -41.26
N ASN A 467 -24.34 21.65 -42.29
CA ASN A 467 -25.64 22.14 -42.72
C ASN A 467 -26.37 23.13 -41.80
N SER A 468 -25.79 24.33 -41.62
CA SER A 468 -26.58 25.56 -41.74
C SER A 468 -26.30 26.21 -43.11
N ASN A 469 -27.35 26.46 -43.89
CA ASN A 469 -27.21 27.17 -45.17
C ASN A 469 -26.88 28.64 -44.89
N GLY A 470 -25.75 29.11 -45.43
CA GLY A 470 -25.10 30.30 -44.91
C GLY A 470 -25.69 31.64 -45.36
N ASN A 471 -25.11 32.70 -44.81
CA ASN A 471 -24.91 33.94 -45.55
C ASN A 471 -23.50 34.49 -45.28
N LYS A 472 -23.01 35.38 -46.15
CA LYS A 472 -21.61 35.80 -46.18
C LYS A 472 -21.31 36.92 -45.19
N GLN A 473 -20.21 36.78 -44.45
CA GLN A 473 -19.26 37.88 -44.29
C GLN A 473 -17.83 37.36 -44.14
N GLN A 474 -16.85 38.18 -44.50
CA GLN A 474 -15.49 37.76 -44.83
C GLN A 474 -14.48 38.46 -43.92
N SER A 475 -13.91 37.71 -42.97
CA SER A 475 -12.81 38.17 -42.10
C SER A 475 -11.62 37.21 -42.19
N THR A 476 -10.41 37.75 -42.11
CA THR A 476 -9.15 37.04 -42.34
C THR A 476 -8.88 35.93 -41.32
N MET A 477 -8.62 34.71 -41.80
CA MET A 477 -8.26 33.56 -40.96
C MET A 477 -6.76 33.56 -40.63
N ASN A 478 -6.42 33.49 -39.35
CA ASN A 478 -5.04 33.26 -38.89
C ASN A 478 -4.71 31.75 -38.92
N ALA A 479 -3.48 31.40 -39.28
CA ALA A 479 -3.04 30.01 -39.44
C ALA A 479 -2.96 29.23 -38.12
N ASP A 480 -2.70 29.91 -36.98
CA ASP A 480 -2.57 29.29 -35.65
C ASP A 480 -3.82 28.51 -35.20
N THR A 481 -5.00 28.87 -35.71
CA THR A 481 -6.25 28.18 -35.37
C THR A 481 -6.25 26.72 -35.84
N PHE A 482 -5.54 26.41 -36.93
CA PHE A 482 -5.49 25.06 -37.50
C PHE A 482 -4.51 24.13 -36.77
N LEU A 483 -3.42 24.69 -36.20
CA LEU A 483 -2.41 23.92 -35.47
C LEU A 483 -2.91 23.39 -34.11
N LYS A 484 -3.96 23.98 -33.54
CA LYS A 484 -4.53 23.55 -32.25
C LYS A 484 -5.43 22.31 -32.32
N GLN A 485 -5.86 21.88 -33.52
CA GLN A 485 -6.65 20.64 -33.69
C GLN A 485 -5.79 19.39 -33.96
N ALA A 486 -4.47 19.52 -34.05
CA ALA A 486 -3.56 18.44 -34.49
C ALA A 486 -2.88 17.65 -33.36
N SER A 487 -3.38 17.72 -32.12
CA SER A 487 -2.79 17.07 -30.93
C SER A 487 -3.57 15.84 -30.45
N THR A 488 -3.86 14.90 -31.36
CA THR A 488 -4.50 13.61 -31.05
C THR A 488 -3.62 12.73 -30.16
N LYS A 489 -3.69 12.90 -28.83
CA LYS A 489 -3.10 11.97 -27.86
C LYS A 489 -3.83 10.60 -27.91
N PRO A 490 -3.12 9.47 -27.86
CA PRO A 490 -3.74 8.15 -27.79
C PRO A 490 -4.25 7.79 -26.37
N SER A 491 -5.16 6.81 -26.31
CA SER A 491 -5.48 5.98 -25.13
C SER A 491 -6.34 6.52 -23.96
N ALA A 492 -6.92 7.72 -24.01
CA ALA A 492 -7.77 8.25 -22.92
C ALA A 492 -8.99 7.38 -22.50
N LYS A 493 -9.46 6.45 -23.35
CA LYS A 493 -10.70 5.68 -23.10
C LYS A 493 -10.64 4.71 -21.91
N THR A 494 -9.45 4.32 -21.45
CA THR A 494 -9.29 3.44 -20.28
C THR A 494 -9.21 4.22 -18.97
N GLU A 495 -8.55 5.37 -18.99
CA GLU A 495 -8.37 6.24 -17.81
C GLU A 495 -9.71 6.77 -17.28
N LEU A 496 -10.59 7.23 -18.18
CA LEU A 496 -11.94 7.67 -17.81
C LEU A 496 -12.83 6.54 -17.26
N ALA A 497 -12.51 5.26 -17.48
CA ALA A 497 -13.31 4.16 -16.95
C ALA A 497 -13.19 4.05 -15.41
N GLY A 498 -11.99 4.29 -14.86
CA GLY A 498 -11.77 4.34 -13.41
C GLY A 498 -12.50 5.52 -12.77
N LEU A 499 -12.33 6.72 -13.34
CA LEU A 499 -13.01 7.93 -12.89
C LEU A 499 -14.54 7.77 -12.90
N LYS A 500 -15.08 7.23 -14.00
CA LYS A 500 -16.52 7.01 -14.14
C LYS A 500 -17.06 5.98 -13.13
N SER A 501 -16.29 4.94 -12.80
CA SER A 501 -16.66 4.00 -11.74
C SER A 501 -16.70 4.68 -10.37
N ALA A 502 -15.67 5.46 -10.02
CA ALA A 502 -15.62 6.18 -8.75
C ALA A 502 -16.76 7.22 -8.61
N ALA A 503 -17.07 7.94 -9.69
CA ALA A 503 -18.20 8.87 -9.72
C ALA A 503 -19.55 8.13 -9.62
N TRP A 504 -19.69 6.97 -10.26
CA TRP A 504 -20.89 6.13 -10.22
C TRP A 504 -21.15 5.65 -8.79
N ASP A 505 -20.13 5.11 -8.13
CA ASP A 505 -20.24 4.66 -6.74
C ASP A 505 -20.48 5.80 -5.74
N LEU A 506 -20.05 7.03 -6.04
CA LEU A 506 -20.21 8.21 -5.19
C LEU A 506 -21.62 8.84 -5.27
N LEU A 507 -22.27 8.83 -6.43
CA LEU A 507 -23.56 9.50 -6.63
C LEU A 507 -24.67 9.01 -5.66
N PRO A 508 -24.87 7.70 -5.41
CA PRO A 508 -25.84 7.23 -4.40
C PRO A 508 -25.54 7.75 -2.99
N THR A 509 -24.26 7.77 -2.58
CA THR A 509 -23.84 8.31 -1.28
C THR A 509 -24.14 9.80 -1.18
N LEU A 510 -23.83 10.60 -2.21
CA LEU A 510 -24.18 12.03 -2.24
C LEU A 510 -25.69 12.27 -2.15
N VAL A 511 -26.50 11.46 -2.85
CA VAL A 511 -27.96 11.60 -2.85
C VAL A 511 -28.58 11.12 -1.54
N GLY A 512 -28.06 10.06 -0.93
CA GLY A 512 -28.62 9.42 0.26
C GLY A 512 -28.12 10.00 1.59
N GLN A 513 -26.84 10.36 1.70
CA GLN A 513 -26.21 10.75 2.97
C GLN A 513 -26.20 12.26 3.25
N LEU A 514 -26.43 13.12 2.25
CA LEU A 514 -26.48 14.57 2.47
C LEU A 514 -27.89 14.99 2.97
N PRO A 515 -28.00 15.76 4.07
CA PRO A 515 -29.28 16.29 4.54
C PRO A 515 -30.04 17.08 3.48
N ALA A 516 -31.20 16.56 3.06
CA ALA A 516 -32.01 17.17 1.99
C ALA A 516 -32.46 18.61 2.32
N GLU A 517 -32.60 18.94 3.61
CA GLU A 517 -32.97 20.29 4.08
C GLU A 517 -31.88 21.34 3.90
N HIS A 518 -30.63 20.92 3.68
CA HIS A 518 -29.47 21.81 3.49
C HIS A 518 -28.99 21.86 2.04
N CYS A 519 -29.35 20.86 1.22
CA CYS A 519 -28.98 20.81 -0.20
C CYS A 519 -29.80 21.82 -1.04
N PRO A 520 -29.16 22.73 -1.82
CA PRO A 520 -29.87 23.64 -2.70
C PRO A 520 -30.70 22.90 -3.76
N ILE A 521 -31.94 23.34 -4.00
CA ILE A 521 -32.89 22.69 -4.93
C ILE A 521 -32.28 22.49 -6.33
N SER A 522 -31.53 23.46 -6.84
CA SER A 522 -30.85 23.38 -8.15
C SER A 522 -29.70 22.36 -8.18
N LEU A 523 -28.99 22.18 -7.06
CA LEU A 523 -27.96 21.15 -6.93
C LEU A 523 -28.59 19.76 -6.88
N ARG A 524 -29.63 19.58 -6.04
CA ARG A 524 -30.36 18.31 -5.94
C ARG A 524 -31.02 17.92 -7.27
N ALA A 525 -31.68 18.85 -7.95
CA ALA A 525 -32.26 18.63 -9.28
C ALA A 525 -31.20 18.23 -10.34
N THR A 526 -29.95 18.68 -10.19
CA THR A 526 -28.83 18.27 -11.06
C THR A 526 -28.43 16.82 -10.78
N MET A 527 -28.32 16.42 -9.51
CA MET A 527 -28.03 15.04 -9.09
C MET A 527 -29.13 14.07 -9.53
N ASP A 528 -30.40 14.43 -9.29
CA ASP A 528 -31.58 13.64 -9.65
C ASP A 528 -31.70 13.47 -11.18
N ARG A 529 -31.48 14.55 -11.93
CA ARG A 529 -31.43 14.52 -13.40
C ARG A 529 -30.33 13.59 -13.91
N THR A 530 -29.13 13.66 -13.32
CA THR A 530 -28.01 12.77 -13.71
C THR A 530 -28.32 11.32 -13.40
N ALA A 531 -28.82 11.00 -12.20
CA ALA A 531 -29.21 9.65 -11.80
C ALA A 531 -30.22 9.00 -12.76
N VAL A 532 -31.21 9.77 -13.22
CA VAL A 532 -32.20 9.34 -14.23
C VAL A 532 -31.57 9.20 -15.62
N LEU A 533 -30.76 10.17 -16.07
CA LEU A 533 -30.15 10.13 -17.42
C LEU A 533 -29.17 8.96 -17.60
N ILE A 534 -28.42 8.60 -16.56
CA ILE A 534 -27.48 7.45 -16.60
C ILE A 534 -28.13 6.13 -16.20
N ARG A 535 -29.40 6.15 -15.76
CA ARG A 535 -30.15 5.02 -15.19
C ARG A 535 -29.41 4.32 -14.05
N HIS A 536 -29.00 5.09 -13.04
CA HIS A 536 -28.43 4.54 -11.82
C HIS A 536 -29.54 4.21 -10.82
N LYS A 537 -29.92 2.92 -10.77
CA LYS A 537 -30.94 2.37 -9.84
C LYS A 537 -30.80 2.95 -8.42
N ASP A 538 -29.65 2.74 -7.79
CA ASP A 538 -29.51 3.00 -6.35
C ASP A 538 -29.42 4.50 -6.01
N ALA A 539 -28.94 5.35 -6.92
CA ALA A 539 -29.03 6.80 -6.78
C ALA A 539 -30.50 7.30 -6.90
N VAL A 540 -31.27 6.78 -7.87
CA VAL A 540 -32.71 7.10 -7.98
C VAL A 540 -33.46 6.60 -6.74
N MET A 541 -33.15 5.41 -6.24
CA MET A 541 -33.73 4.84 -5.03
C MET A 541 -33.38 5.66 -3.77
N ALA A 542 -32.11 6.01 -3.57
CA ALA A 542 -31.68 6.91 -2.51
C ALA A 542 -32.41 8.26 -2.56
N SER A 543 -32.66 8.79 -3.76
CA SER A 543 -33.42 10.03 -3.94
C SER A 543 -34.88 9.90 -3.50
N THR A 544 -35.53 8.76 -3.81
CA THR A 544 -36.92 8.51 -3.37
C THR A 544 -37.07 8.37 -1.86
N PHE A 545 -36.03 7.96 -1.13
CA PHE A 545 -36.03 7.94 0.32
C PHE A 545 -35.72 9.33 0.90
N ASN A 546 -34.58 9.92 0.54
CA ASN A 546 -34.08 11.20 1.06
C ASN A 546 -34.73 12.40 0.36
N HIS A 547 -36.02 12.62 0.60
CA HIS A 547 -36.83 13.70 0.04
C HIS A 547 -36.86 14.95 0.92
N THR A 548 -37.15 16.12 0.33
CA THR A 548 -37.25 17.38 1.06
C THR A 548 -38.55 17.46 1.88
N SER A 549 -38.44 17.39 3.20
CA SER A 549 -39.58 17.35 4.15
C SER A 549 -40.40 18.66 4.21
N THR A 550 -39.80 19.79 3.84
CA THR A 550 -40.42 21.12 4.02
C THR A 550 -41.58 21.35 3.03
N ALA A 551 -42.74 21.81 3.53
CA ALA A 551 -43.97 21.89 2.74
C ALA A 551 -43.86 22.78 1.48
N LYS A 552 -43.05 23.85 1.51
CA LYS A 552 -42.78 24.70 0.33
C LYS A 552 -41.86 24.03 -0.71
N ALA A 553 -41.01 23.08 -0.32
CA ALA A 553 -40.17 22.31 -1.23
C ALA A 553 -40.89 21.06 -1.77
N ALA A 554 -41.68 20.38 -0.95
CA ALA A 554 -42.49 19.22 -1.34
C ALA A 554 -43.50 19.55 -2.46
N ARG A 555 -44.02 20.79 -2.51
CA ARG A 555 -44.85 21.29 -3.64
C ARG A 555 -44.07 21.52 -4.95
N LYS A 556 -42.73 21.54 -4.93
CA LYS A 556 -41.86 21.79 -6.10
C LYS A 556 -40.95 20.62 -6.48
N GLY A 557 -40.77 19.63 -5.59
CA GLY A 557 -39.96 18.43 -5.82
C GLY A 557 -40.76 17.26 -6.36
N ASN A 558 -40.69 17.01 -7.67
CA ASN A 558 -41.29 15.82 -8.28
C ASN A 558 -40.59 14.54 -7.79
N SER A 559 -41.31 13.66 -7.10
CA SER A 559 -40.77 12.36 -6.67
C SER A 559 -40.33 11.50 -7.86
N LEU A 560 -39.16 10.87 -7.77
CA LEU A 560 -38.65 9.95 -8.79
C LEU A 560 -39.30 8.55 -8.73
N LEU A 561 -40.16 8.27 -7.75
CA LEU A 561 -40.79 6.95 -7.55
C LEU A 561 -41.53 6.42 -8.79
N PRO A 562 -42.26 7.24 -9.59
CA PRO A 562 -42.88 6.76 -10.83
C PRO A 562 -41.87 6.34 -11.91
N LEU A 563 -40.66 6.95 -11.92
CA LEU A 563 -39.58 6.56 -12.84
C LEU A 563 -38.91 5.27 -12.37
N LEU A 564 -38.60 5.17 -11.07
CA LEU A 564 -38.06 3.96 -10.44
C LEU A 564 -38.98 2.74 -10.67
N ALA A 565 -40.28 2.92 -10.45
CA ALA A 565 -41.31 1.90 -10.66
C ALA A 565 -41.45 1.47 -12.13
N ARG A 566 -41.22 2.38 -13.07
CA ARG A 566 -41.30 2.11 -14.52
C ARG A 566 -40.05 1.39 -15.03
N GLU A 567 -38.87 1.73 -14.52
CA GLU A 567 -37.59 1.24 -15.05
C GLU A 567 -37.08 -0.02 -14.34
N TYR A 568 -37.48 -0.26 -13.09
CA TYR A 568 -37.10 -1.44 -12.30
C TYR A 568 -38.31 -2.18 -11.69
N PRO A 569 -39.37 -2.51 -12.46
CA PRO A 569 -40.63 -3.08 -11.93
C PRO A 569 -40.50 -4.49 -11.33
N THR A 570 -39.38 -5.19 -11.61
CA THR A 570 -39.10 -6.55 -11.12
C THR A 570 -38.07 -6.60 -9.99
N ASP A 571 -37.58 -5.45 -9.52
CA ASP A 571 -36.58 -5.39 -8.45
C ASP A 571 -37.25 -5.51 -7.07
N PRO A 572 -36.79 -6.40 -6.16
CA PRO A 572 -37.49 -6.66 -4.90
C PRO A 572 -37.50 -5.46 -3.94
N ALA A 573 -36.52 -4.55 -4.00
CA ALA A 573 -36.54 -3.35 -3.16
C ALA A 573 -37.56 -2.32 -3.68
N VAL A 574 -37.75 -2.24 -5.00
CA VAL A 574 -38.82 -1.45 -5.63
C VAL A 574 -40.20 -2.10 -5.39
N GLU A 575 -40.30 -3.43 -5.40
CA GLU A 575 -41.55 -4.13 -5.05
C GLU A 575 -41.98 -3.85 -3.61
N VAL A 576 -41.04 -3.88 -2.66
CA VAL A 576 -41.31 -3.57 -1.23
C VAL A 576 -41.76 -2.12 -1.04
N LEU A 577 -41.22 -1.16 -1.79
CA LEU A 577 -41.66 0.24 -1.79
C LEU A 577 -43.10 0.39 -2.31
N LEU A 578 -43.43 -0.28 -3.41
CA LEU A 578 -44.73 -0.17 -4.07
C LEU A 578 -45.83 -1.02 -3.41
N ARG A 579 -45.44 -2.11 -2.71
CA ARG A 579 -46.34 -3.05 -2.04
C ARG A 579 -45.72 -3.52 -0.72
N PRO A 580 -45.75 -2.71 0.35
CA PRO A 580 -45.27 -3.11 1.66
C PRO A 580 -45.92 -4.42 2.13
N ARG A 581 -45.10 -5.41 2.46
CA ARG A 581 -45.56 -6.75 2.90
C ARG A 581 -45.93 -6.82 4.39
N MET A 582 -45.99 -5.67 5.05
CA MET A 582 -46.52 -5.46 6.40
C MET A 582 -47.67 -4.45 6.32
N PRO A 583 -48.68 -4.51 7.21
CA PRO A 583 -49.77 -3.53 7.22
C PRO A 583 -49.22 -2.12 7.45
N ILE A 584 -49.53 -1.21 6.53
CA ILE A 584 -49.09 0.19 6.61
C ILE A 584 -49.82 0.86 7.78
N LEU A 585 -49.07 1.21 8.83
CA LEU A 585 -49.59 2.07 9.89
C LEU A 585 -49.82 3.47 9.30
N GLN A 586 -51.08 3.91 9.23
CA GLN A 586 -51.42 5.28 8.90
C GLN A 586 -51.07 6.20 10.09
N THR A 587 -49.79 6.51 10.25
CA THR A 587 -49.30 7.55 11.16
C THR A 587 -49.84 8.90 10.66
N GLY A 588 -50.96 9.31 11.26
CA GLY A 588 -51.84 10.31 10.68
C GLY A 588 -51.22 11.70 10.55
N ARG A 589 -50.64 11.99 9.38
CA ARG A 589 -50.71 13.34 8.82
C ARG A 589 -52.17 13.59 8.46
N LYS A 590 -52.91 14.07 9.47
CA LYS A 590 -54.32 14.45 9.38
C LYS A 590 -54.45 15.46 8.23
N ALA A 591 -55.30 15.18 7.25
CA ALA A 591 -55.71 16.18 6.28
C ALA A 591 -56.61 17.19 7.02
N THR A 592 -55.99 18.23 7.57
CA THR A 592 -56.67 19.30 8.31
C THR A 592 -56.22 20.66 7.78
N ASN A 593 -57.14 21.31 7.05
CA ASN A 593 -57.25 22.73 6.70
C ASN A 593 -56.10 23.43 5.95
N ALA A 594 -54.85 22.96 5.99
CA ALA A 594 -53.71 23.61 5.33
C ALA A 594 -53.74 23.59 3.77
N GLU A 595 -54.81 23.05 3.18
CA GLU A 595 -55.12 23.01 1.75
C GLU A 595 -56.48 23.68 1.43
N ALA A 596 -57.12 24.34 2.41
CA ALA A 596 -58.39 25.06 2.27
C ALA A 596 -58.32 26.53 2.73
N GLU A 597 -57.28 26.91 3.48
CA GLU A 597 -57.02 28.28 3.94
C GLU A 597 -55.86 28.93 3.14
N ALA A 598 -55.59 28.43 1.93
CA ALA A 598 -54.44 28.81 1.09
C ALA A 598 -54.78 29.14 -0.38
N ASP A 599 -56.07 29.10 -0.77
CA ASP A 599 -56.55 29.55 -2.08
C ASP A 599 -56.96 31.05 -2.08
N ASP A 600 -56.82 31.73 -0.93
CA ASP A 600 -57.47 33.03 -0.63
C ASP A 600 -56.44 34.18 -0.38
N MET A 601 -55.16 33.98 -0.74
CA MET A 601 -54.07 34.96 -0.52
C MET A 601 -52.99 35.03 -1.63
N ASP A 602 -53.17 34.41 -2.80
CA ASP A 602 -52.20 34.41 -3.92
C ASP A 602 -52.68 35.27 -5.13
N GLU A 603 -53.13 36.53 -4.92
CA GLU A 603 -53.43 37.49 -6.02
C GLU A 603 -52.52 38.75 -6.06
N ASP A 604 -51.83 39.14 -4.99
CA ASP A 604 -51.05 40.40 -4.91
C ASP A 604 -49.54 40.17 -4.58
N GLU A 605 -48.71 39.80 -5.56
CA GLU A 605 -47.25 40.14 -5.56
C GLU A 605 -46.49 39.96 -6.91
N GLU A 606 -47.11 40.19 -8.08
CA GLU A 606 -46.39 40.33 -9.37
C GLU A 606 -46.12 41.80 -9.77
N SER A 607 -45.31 42.54 -9.01
CA SER A 607 -44.64 43.75 -9.54
C SER A 607 -43.53 44.32 -8.64
N ALA A 608 -42.27 43.96 -8.90
CA ALA A 608 -41.09 44.75 -8.57
C ALA A 608 -39.96 44.41 -9.57
N SER A 609 -39.60 45.36 -10.42
CA SER A 609 -38.46 45.25 -11.34
C SER A 609 -37.16 45.69 -10.67
N ASP A 610 -36.02 45.42 -11.32
CA ASP A 610 -34.75 46.04 -10.97
C ASP A 610 -34.83 47.58 -11.01
N GLU A 611 -34.12 48.24 -10.09
CA GLU A 611 -33.40 49.49 -10.39
C GLU A 611 -32.26 49.71 -9.36
N GLU A 612 -31.21 50.39 -9.78
CA GLU A 612 -30.00 50.66 -8.99
C GLU A 612 -30.12 52.02 -8.29
N GLU A 613 -29.46 52.22 -7.13
CA GLU A 613 -28.75 53.48 -6.90
C GLU A 613 -27.72 53.38 -5.76
N GLU A 614 -26.60 54.11 -5.91
CA GLU A 614 -25.63 54.36 -4.85
C GLU A 614 -26.09 55.56 -4.00
N GLN A 615 -25.83 55.54 -2.70
CA GLN A 615 -25.06 56.67 -2.15
C GLN A 615 -24.31 56.38 -0.85
N VAL A 616 -23.36 57.28 -0.60
CA VAL A 616 -22.37 57.24 0.47
C VAL A 616 -22.75 58.30 1.50
N GLU A 617 -22.65 57.99 2.79
CA GLU A 617 -22.07 58.95 3.72
C GLU A 617 -21.40 58.22 4.89
N ALA A 618 -20.43 58.88 5.50
CA ALA A 618 -19.63 58.35 6.60
C ALA A 618 -19.52 59.42 7.68
N GLU A 619 -19.50 59.01 8.94
CA GLU A 619 -18.86 59.81 9.98
C GLU A 619 -18.15 58.90 11.00
N GLU A 620 -17.13 59.48 11.63
CA GLU A 620 -16.08 58.82 12.41
C GLU A 620 -16.15 59.35 13.86
N ILE A 621 -15.57 58.62 14.84
CA ILE A 621 -14.67 59.11 15.92
C ILE A 621 -14.67 58.19 17.17
N ALA A 622 -13.44 57.93 17.67
CA ALA A 622 -13.04 57.44 19.02
C ALA A 622 -13.99 56.45 19.76
N GLY A 623 -13.69 55.15 19.90
CA GLY A 623 -12.39 54.55 20.20
C GLY A 623 -12.06 54.59 21.70
N GLU A 624 -11.96 53.42 22.35
CA GLU A 624 -11.21 53.26 23.61
C GLU A 624 -10.49 51.90 23.65
N THR A 625 -9.37 51.81 24.37
CA THR A 625 -8.46 50.65 24.36
C THR A 625 -8.69 49.69 25.51
N SER A 626 -8.52 48.38 25.28
CA SER A 626 -8.36 47.39 26.37
C SER A 626 -7.46 46.23 25.95
N ARG A 627 -6.58 45.80 26.87
CA ARG A 627 -5.62 44.71 26.69
C ARG A 627 -6.07 43.45 27.45
N PRO A 628 -5.82 42.25 26.93
CA PRO A 628 -5.30 41.14 27.72
C PRO A 628 -3.76 41.19 27.66
N ALA A 629 -3.03 41.31 28.77
CA ALA A 629 -2.88 40.35 29.88
C ALA A 629 -1.99 39.16 29.48
N VAL A 630 -0.67 39.33 29.66
CA VAL A 630 0.33 38.26 29.52
C VAL A 630 0.34 37.43 30.79
N SER A 631 0.21 36.10 30.66
CA SER A 631 0.50 35.14 31.74
C SER A 631 1.73 34.30 31.37
N SER A 632 2.80 34.44 32.14
CA SER A 632 4.08 33.75 31.92
C SER A 632 4.00 32.25 32.18
N ALA A 633 4.60 31.45 31.29
CA ALA A 633 4.90 30.05 31.58
C ALA A 633 5.95 29.93 32.70
N VAL A 634 5.85 28.86 33.51
CA VAL A 634 6.92 28.39 34.40
C VAL A 634 7.41 27.07 33.81
N ALA A 635 8.68 27.00 33.43
CA ALA A 635 9.28 25.81 32.88
C ALA A 635 9.76 24.85 33.98
N SER A 636 9.56 23.55 33.78
CA SER A 636 10.17 22.47 34.58
C SER A 636 10.98 21.57 33.65
N GLU A 637 12.30 21.56 33.82
CA GLU A 637 13.22 20.79 32.96
C GLU A 637 13.10 19.26 33.18
N SER A 638 12.81 18.50 32.13
CA SER A 638 12.97 17.03 32.11
C SER A 638 14.14 16.63 31.21
N LYS A 639 15.22 16.11 31.81
CA LYS A 639 16.49 15.82 31.14
C LYS A 639 16.53 14.42 30.50
N ASP A 640 16.10 14.28 29.24
CA ASP A 640 16.34 13.05 28.45
C ASP A 640 16.58 13.25 26.93
N ALA A 641 16.75 14.49 26.47
CA ALA A 641 16.93 14.81 25.05
C ALA A 641 18.20 14.27 24.31
N PRO A 642 19.39 14.10 24.93
CA PRO A 642 20.63 14.03 24.14
C PRO A 642 20.79 12.77 23.28
N LYS A 643 20.27 11.61 23.74
CA LYS A 643 20.43 10.33 23.04
C LYS A 643 19.75 10.29 21.67
N ALA A 644 18.63 11.01 21.52
CA ALA A 644 17.93 11.10 20.24
C ALA A 644 18.78 11.83 19.19
N GLN A 645 19.46 12.91 19.58
CA GLN A 645 20.31 13.69 18.66
C GLN A 645 21.60 12.94 18.26
N GLU A 646 22.19 12.16 19.17
CA GLU A 646 23.29 11.25 18.82
C GLU A 646 22.83 10.21 17.77
N SER A 647 21.61 9.67 17.92
CA SER A 647 20.99 8.77 16.94
C SER A 647 20.51 9.44 15.64
N VAL A 648 20.68 10.75 15.47
CA VAL A 648 20.46 11.49 14.19
C VAL A 648 21.79 11.80 13.49
N ASN A 649 22.84 12.13 14.25
CA ASN A 649 24.14 12.51 13.69
C ASN A 649 24.89 11.34 13.01
N TRP A 650 24.75 10.10 13.49
CA TRP A 650 25.43 8.94 12.86
C TRP A 650 24.93 8.67 11.43
N ALA A 651 23.61 8.62 11.22
CA ALA A 651 23.01 8.33 9.91
C ALA A 651 23.30 9.42 8.85
N LEU A 652 23.47 10.68 9.29
CA LEU A 652 23.91 11.76 8.40
C LEU A 652 25.39 11.63 8.04
N ASN A 653 26.25 11.24 9.00
CA ASN A 653 27.67 11.02 8.75
C ASN A 653 27.93 9.79 7.87
N GLU A 654 27.20 8.69 8.08
CA GLU A 654 27.32 7.45 7.31
C GLU A 654 27.03 7.71 5.82
N TYR A 655 25.92 8.41 5.51
CA TYR A 655 25.57 8.83 4.16
C TYR A 655 26.63 9.76 3.52
N VAL A 656 27.20 10.69 4.28
CA VAL A 656 28.27 11.58 3.79
C VAL A 656 29.57 10.79 3.52
N GLN A 657 29.89 9.77 4.32
CA GLN A 657 31.04 8.89 4.08
C GLN A 657 30.82 7.96 2.87
N GLU A 658 29.59 7.50 2.61
CA GLU A 658 29.26 6.73 1.41
C GLU A 658 29.39 7.57 0.12
N GLN A 659 28.99 8.85 0.14
CA GLN A 659 29.21 9.72 -1.03
C GLN A 659 30.70 10.04 -1.25
N LEU A 660 31.44 10.39 -0.20
CA LEU A 660 32.88 10.70 -0.32
C LEU A 660 33.72 9.50 -0.80
N THR A 661 33.32 8.27 -0.47
CA THR A 661 34.02 7.05 -0.93
C THR A 661 33.61 6.60 -2.34
N ALA A 662 32.50 7.10 -2.89
CA ALA A 662 32.12 6.87 -4.28
C ALA A 662 32.98 7.67 -5.27
N ASP A 663 33.27 8.94 -4.96
CA ASP A 663 34.07 9.81 -5.83
C ASP A 663 35.53 9.34 -5.96
N GLU A 664 36.16 8.91 -4.86
CA GLU A 664 37.52 8.35 -4.88
C GLU A 664 37.62 7.07 -5.73
N ALA A 665 36.53 6.32 -5.89
CA ALA A 665 36.50 5.08 -6.68
C ALA A 665 36.38 5.29 -8.21
N SER A 666 35.96 6.49 -8.66
CA SER A 666 35.79 6.81 -10.09
C SER A 666 37.07 7.36 -10.75
N GLY A 667 38.06 7.76 -9.94
CA GLY A 667 39.21 8.57 -10.36
C GLY A 667 40.40 7.83 -11.00
N GLY A 668 40.24 7.07 -12.09
CA GLY A 668 41.42 6.70 -12.89
C GLY A 668 41.30 5.66 -14.00
N ALA A 669 41.47 6.10 -15.26
CA ALA A 669 42.66 5.76 -16.08
C ALA A 669 42.57 6.21 -17.56
N THR A 670 43.30 7.27 -17.93
CA THR A 670 43.96 7.40 -19.25
C THR A 670 45.24 8.23 -19.11
N LYS A 671 46.30 7.86 -19.83
CA LYS A 671 47.62 8.53 -19.82
C LYS A 671 47.98 9.07 -21.20
N GLY A 672 48.77 10.15 -21.20
CA GLY A 672 49.51 10.65 -22.36
C GLY A 672 48.90 11.89 -23.01
N SER A 673 49.68 12.82 -23.56
CA SER A 673 51.14 12.98 -23.42
C SER A 673 51.53 14.42 -23.75
N ASP A 674 52.68 14.85 -23.23
CA ASP A 674 53.43 16.05 -23.65
C ASP A 674 52.73 17.40 -23.36
N GLY A 675 53.43 18.51 -23.14
CA GLY A 675 54.87 18.68 -22.95
C GLY A 675 55.22 20.17 -22.82
N GLU A 676 56.27 20.48 -22.04
CA GLU A 676 56.88 21.82 -21.89
C GLU A 676 56.01 22.95 -21.28
N ALA A 677 56.55 24.00 -20.65
CA ALA A 677 57.79 24.18 -19.88
C ALA A 677 57.76 25.54 -19.13
N ILE A 678 58.81 25.82 -18.34
CA ILE A 678 59.25 27.14 -17.81
C ILE A 678 58.44 27.72 -16.63
N GLU A 679 59.02 28.40 -15.62
CA GLU A 679 60.29 28.28 -14.86
C GLU A 679 60.24 29.28 -13.67
N LEU A 680 61.23 29.21 -12.75
CA LEU A 680 61.71 30.25 -11.81
C LEU A 680 60.93 30.50 -10.49
N VAL A 681 61.58 30.76 -9.32
CA VAL A 681 62.91 30.33 -8.81
C VAL A 681 63.01 30.60 -7.28
N VAL A 682 64.07 30.08 -6.62
CA VAL A 682 64.41 30.17 -5.17
C VAL A 682 63.55 29.27 -4.24
N GLY A 683 64.12 28.45 -3.34
CA GLY A 683 65.54 28.05 -3.22
C GLY A 683 65.96 27.47 -1.86
N GLY A 684 66.50 26.25 -1.88
CA GLY A 684 67.20 25.57 -0.77
C GLY A 684 66.30 25.05 0.38
N ASP A 685 66.71 24.16 1.27
CA ASP A 685 67.78 23.14 1.42
C ASP A 685 67.68 22.71 2.92
N SER A 686 68.02 21.52 3.42
CA SER A 686 68.53 20.28 2.82
C SER A 686 68.26 19.08 3.76
N ASN A 687 68.54 17.87 3.27
CA ASN A 687 68.87 16.63 4.01
C ASN A 687 67.77 15.86 4.79
N GLU A 688 67.71 14.52 4.76
CA GLU A 688 68.47 13.55 3.93
C GLU A 688 67.81 12.15 3.82
N ALA A 689 68.06 11.46 2.69
CA ALA A 689 68.43 10.02 2.53
C ALA A 689 67.68 8.86 3.26
N GLN A 690 67.72 7.57 2.87
CA GLN A 690 68.06 6.72 1.68
C GLN A 690 67.69 5.26 2.12
N ARG A 691 67.42 4.21 1.33
CA ARG A 691 67.10 3.90 -0.10
C ARG A 691 66.69 2.39 -0.16
N PHE A 692 66.13 1.89 -1.28
CA PHE A 692 66.26 0.52 -1.90
C PHE A 692 66.44 -0.78 -1.03
N LYS A 693 65.96 -2.00 -1.36
CA LYS A 693 65.85 -2.72 -2.67
C LYS A 693 65.27 -4.16 -2.50
N ARG A 694 64.81 -4.79 -3.60
CA ARG A 694 64.74 -6.26 -3.90
C ARG A 694 63.69 -7.13 -3.15
N GLN A 695 62.90 -7.98 -3.84
CA GLN A 695 63.18 -9.32 -4.46
C GLN A 695 63.57 -10.40 -3.42
N ARG A 696 63.08 -11.65 -3.46
CA ARG A 696 62.63 -12.53 -4.58
C ARG A 696 61.59 -13.57 -4.10
N GLU A 697 60.92 -14.28 -5.02
CA GLU A 697 60.16 -15.53 -4.77
C GLU A 697 61.05 -16.72 -4.32
N GLU A 698 60.46 -17.75 -3.69
CA GLU A 698 60.38 -19.14 -4.22
C GLU A 698 59.77 -20.18 -3.25
N ASP A 699 58.86 -20.99 -3.81
CA ASP A 699 58.50 -22.40 -3.56
C ASP A 699 57.97 -23.01 -2.22
N GLU A 700 57.05 -23.96 -2.45
CA GLU A 700 56.42 -24.94 -1.53
C GLU A 700 57.30 -26.23 -1.35
N PRO A 701 56.74 -27.42 -0.99
CA PRO A 701 56.19 -27.86 0.31
C PRO A 701 56.86 -29.16 0.84
N LYS A 702 56.46 -29.65 2.05
CA LYS A 702 56.02 -31.06 2.28
C LYS A 702 55.63 -31.42 3.73
N ALA A 703 54.37 -31.82 3.87
CA ALA A 703 53.82 -33.08 4.43
C ALA A 703 54.46 -33.89 5.59
N ALA A 704 53.55 -34.61 6.29
CA ALA A 704 53.72 -35.79 7.16
C ALA A 704 54.19 -35.57 8.63
N ASP A 705 53.81 -36.38 9.64
CA ASP A 705 52.70 -37.35 9.89
C ASP A 705 52.80 -37.80 11.39
N LYS A 706 51.86 -38.62 11.90
CA LYS A 706 51.88 -39.43 13.16
C LYS A 706 51.54 -38.72 14.49
N ARG A 707 50.94 -39.39 15.50
CA ARG A 707 50.00 -40.56 15.55
C ARG A 707 49.43 -40.75 16.97
N GLN A 708 48.15 -41.15 17.07
CA GLN A 708 47.51 -41.99 18.12
C GLN A 708 48.02 -42.00 19.59
N LYS A 709 47.09 -41.77 20.53
CA LYS A 709 46.61 -42.86 21.42
C LYS A 709 45.22 -42.57 22.04
N SER A 710 44.64 -43.58 22.67
CA SER A 710 43.31 -43.62 23.33
C SER A 710 43.44 -44.35 24.68
N ILE A 711 42.55 -44.09 25.65
CA ILE A 711 42.04 -44.99 26.70
C ILE A 711 40.95 -44.28 27.57
N GLU A 712 40.07 -45.08 28.18
CA GLU A 712 38.88 -44.77 29.03
C GLU A 712 39.00 -45.58 30.36
N PRO A 713 38.03 -45.63 31.31
CA PRO A 713 37.29 -44.60 32.05
C PRO A 713 37.35 -44.78 33.60
N GLN A 714 36.84 -43.84 34.41
CA GLN A 714 36.28 -43.99 35.80
C GLN A 714 35.82 -42.58 36.31
N ALA A 715 34.59 -42.37 36.82
CA ALA A 715 34.06 -42.62 38.19
C ALA A 715 34.63 -41.69 39.29
N VAL A 716 33.87 -41.13 40.26
CA VAL A 716 32.44 -41.34 40.64
C VAL A 716 31.53 -40.16 40.19
N ALA A 717 30.60 -39.46 40.91
CA ALA A 717 30.13 -39.36 42.31
C ALA A 717 28.62 -38.92 42.38
N ASP A 718 28.10 -38.54 43.56
CA ASP A 718 26.66 -38.36 43.91
C ASP A 718 26.21 -36.89 44.18
N ASP A 719 25.02 -36.74 44.79
CA ASP A 719 24.20 -35.55 45.17
C ASP A 719 23.45 -34.88 43.99
N SER A 720 22.11 -34.94 43.86
CA SER A 720 20.95 -34.80 44.78
C SER A 720 20.56 -33.34 45.06
N ASP A 721 19.45 -32.89 44.48
CA ASP A 721 18.17 -32.72 45.22
C ASP A 721 17.01 -32.39 44.26
N ASP A 722 15.81 -32.87 44.57
CA ASP A 722 14.55 -32.58 43.85
C ASP A 722 13.85 -31.37 44.49
N ASP A 723 13.32 -30.45 43.67
CA ASP A 723 12.46 -29.35 44.14
C ASP A 723 11.08 -29.42 43.42
N GLU A 724 10.03 -29.72 44.18
CA GLU A 724 8.71 -30.14 43.68
C GLU A 724 7.79 -28.94 43.40
N PHE A 725 7.42 -28.71 42.13
CA PHE A 725 6.54 -27.60 41.76
C PHE A 725 5.06 -27.92 42.02
N VAL A 726 4.57 -27.50 43.19
CA VAL A 726 3.17 -27.68 43.64
C VAL A 726 2.19 -26.90 42.75
N VAL A 727 1.16 -27.60 42.25
CA VAL A 727 0.03 -27.01 41.52
C VAL A 727 -1.06 -26.57 42.53
N PRO A 728 -1.53 -25.31 42.52
CA PRO A 728 -2.59 -24.86 43.41
C PRO A 728 -3.94 -25.54 43.11
N GLU A 729 -4.50 -26.21 44.11
CA GLU A 729 -5.83 -26.82 44.06
C GLU A 729 -6.91 -25.77 44.34
N ILE A 730 -7.86 -25.60 43.42
CA ILE A 730 -8.97 -24.66 43.58
C ILE A 730 -10.10 -25.35 44.32
N VAL A 731 -10.23 -25.07 45.62
CA VAL A 731 -11.33 -25.54 46.46
C VAL A 731 -12.61 -24.80 46.08
N MET A 732 -13.61 -25.55 45.60
CA MET A 732 -14.99 -25.08 45.47
C MET A 732 -15.58 -24.90 46.87
N GLY A 733 -16.01 -23.70 47.21
CA GLY A 733 -16.74 -23.43 48.45
C GLY A 733 -18.24 -23.45 48.18
N ASP A 734 -18.92 -24.54 48.53
CA ASP A 734 -20.37 -24.55 48.68
C ASP A 734 -20.75 -23.88 50.01
N SER A 735 -21.60 -22.87 49.95
CA SER A 735 -22.34 -22.34 51.11
C SER A 735 -23.68 -21.82 50.63
N ASP A 736 -24.73 -22.58 50.90
CA ASP A 736 -26.10 -22.08 50.84
C ASP A 736 -26.29 -20.95 51.89
N ASP A 737 -27.07 -19.94 51.55
CA ASP A 737 -27.86 -19.14 52.51
C ASP A 737 -29.10 -18.59 51.77
N GLU A 738 -30.19 -18.38 52.50
CA GLU A 738 -31.54 -18.15 51.97
C GLU A 738 -32.02 -16.69 52.11
N GLU A 739 -33.22 -16.43 51.57
CA GLU A 739 -34.14 -15.29 51.84
C GLU A 739 -33.96 -13.91 51.12
N GLU A 740 -35.14 -13.30 50.89
CA GLU A 740 -35.51 -11.99 50.26
C GLU A 740 -35.10 -11.70 48.79
#